data_AF-A0A1C5EU41-F1
#
_entry.id   AF-A0A1C5EU41-F1
#
_cell.length_a   1.000
_cell.length_b   1.000
_cell.length_c   1.000
_cell.angle_alpha   90.00
_cell.angle_beta   90.00
_cell.angle_gamma   90.00
#
_symmetry.space_group_name_H-M   'P 1'
#
loop_
_entity.id
_entity.type
_entity.pdbx_description
1 polymer ?
#
loop_
_entity_poly.entity_id
_entity_poly.type
_entity_poly.pdbx_seq_one_letter_code
_entity_poly.pdbx_strand_id
1 'polypeptide(L)'
;MLPPHHDDAALRRSFISVLGPDGFVGAAVLIRDSLVLTCAHVVNAALGRDDFETSTPGPDKVIRLRMPHVDRDRELTGRVDHTMWRPPRPYASAGSGASAAGRLPYFGDLAVLRLGESAPDGAEPAPFLPERDGHEVTALWASGNTLTTLRALPRAVAEPWVVLDVVAGSLVGGYSGGPLWDRDREAVVGIVVAAHVTSGAGEASASAAPLYAIGLPTIEAELPELPPLAVPMAGLGRQQMLAVLEQLLPGSESVRKCEERLAAKLCRESAGQAADCYRLLALALSVRRGIPELLDVVRDHLADAGISESPATRWLWEQLLSVARVVSERDVLTVQQRRDLVGLLAHCHADSADLLRSVLPYADELPRASGLVEVTDLLEGYDPVAGRLMPPLLQAVVKIALTEGCVGNAVARDLDAWVTRVALRLGVPEAAVAQFREDVRPAPRDSSSAVVGPRVQVELLPLAPGHRFTFQIWVWDAEGRHEVVLVQDSEVSSEQVVEGIRRVLRNEVQEHVDQALVEFFVAPSWLRLDVDTWKLAGNEDDSDFLLGISRRVVLRSSSRTRETYSGWKRRTKALLSSQPLVLDHHSADPTVAQARLEATPDAGIVIMCCEQQHQNRVLRQCLQAGVHTVLWHRQNHDTETAKRLLDLLQGIGHADIPETVRLERARALVDPECLTHHGRRLSLLYDGPDHRPPPLAPDAWALTQP
;
A
#
# COMPACT_ATOMS: atom_id res chain seq x y z
N MET A 1 -7.21 0.87 -39.96
CA MET A 1 -6.80 -0.38 -39.30
C MET A 1 -8.06 -1.01 -38.75
N LEU A 2 -8.45 -2.19 -39.23
CA LEU A 2 -9.48 -2.99 -38.56
C LEU A 2 -8.90 -3.45 -37.21
N PRO A 3 -9.67 -3.42 -36.11
CA PRO A 3 -9.19 -3.94 -34.83
C PRO A 3 -8.82 -5.43 -34.99
N PRO A 4 -7.77 -5.91 -34.32
CA PRO A 4 -7.39 -7.32 -34.38
C PRO A 4 -8.59 -8.20 -33.96
N HIS A 5 -8.85 -9.25 -34.74
CA HIS A 5 -9.78 -10.30 -34.36
C HIS A 5 -9.16 -11.07 -33.20
N HIS A 6 -9.56 -10.72 -31.97
CA HIS A 6 -9.24 -11.51 -30.78
C HIS A 6 -10.13 -12.76 -30.78
N ASP A 7 -9.52 -13.93 -30.57
CA ASP A 7 -10.22 -15.21 -30.57
C ASP A 7 -10.69 -15.56 -29.15
N ASP A 8 -12.00 -15.45 -28.90
CA ASP A 8 -12.62 -15.86 -27.62
C ASP A 8 -12.66 -17.41 -27.46
N ALA A 9 -11.79 -18.18 -28.15
CA ALA A 9 -11.78 -19.64 -28.14
C ALA A 9 -11.57 -20.21 -26.73
N ALA A 10 -10.61 -19.68 -25.96
CA ALA A 10 -10.34 -20.15 -24.59
C ALA A 10 -11.55 -19.92 -23.66
N LEU A 11 -12.22 -18.78 -23.78
CA LEU A 11 -13.50 -18.51 -23.10
C LEU A 11 -14.56 -19.54 -23.50
N ARG A 12 -14.73 -19.79 -24.80
CA ARG A 12 -15.76 -20.71 -25.30
C ARG A 12 -15.52 -22.16 -24.87
N ARG A 13 -14.27 -22.63 -24.90
CA ARG A 13 -13.89 -24.01 -24.51
C ARG A 13 -14.02 -24.29 -23.02
N SER A 14 -14.05 -23.23 -22.19
CA SER A 14 -14.16 -23.33 -20.74
C SER A 14 -15.56 -22.98 -20.21
N PHE A 15 -16.43 -22.39 -21.03
CA PHE A 15 -17.76 -21.94 -20.61
C PHE A 15 -18.73 -23.10 -20.38
N ILE A 16 -19.42 -23.07 -19.24
CA ILE A 16 -20.40 -24.07 -18.84
C ILE A 16 -21.73 -23.38 -18.50
N SER A 17 -22.81 -23.91 -19.05
CA SER A 17 -24.18 -23.56 -18.66
C SER A 17 -24.62 -24.41 -17.47
N VAL A 18 -25.25 -23.80 -16.47
CA VAL A 18 -25.87 -24.50 -15.34
C VAL A 18 -27.38 -24.59 -15.55
N LEU A 19 -27.92 -25.81 -15.47
CA LEU A 19 -29.33 -26.11 -15.74
C LEU A 19 -30.08 -26.36 -14.43
N GLY A 20 -31.20 -25.66 -14.26
CA GLY A 20 -32.21 -25.94 -13.24
C GLY A 20 -33.41 -26.70 -13.80
N PRO A 21 -34.51 -26.80 -13.03
CA PRO A 21 -35.72 -27.51 -13.44
C PRO A 21 -36.35 -26.97 -14.72
N ASP A 22 -36.39 -25.63 -14.85
CA ASP A 22 -37.13 -24.93 -15.91
C ASP A 22 -36.24 -24.33 -17.01
N GLY A 23 -34.93 -24.57 -16.98
CA GLY A 23 -33.99 -24.06 -17.97
C GLY A 23 -32.65 -23.61 -17.38
N PHE A 24 -32.03 -22.60 -17.97
CA PHE A 24 -30.77 -22.05 -17.50
C PHE A 24 -30.97 -21.22 -16.22
N VAL A 25 -30.17 -21.49 -15.20
CA VAL A 25 -30.19 -20.73 -13.92
C VAL A 25 -28.93 -19.88 -13.72
N GLY A 26 -27.87 -20.16 -14.48
CA GLY A 26 -26.62 -19.42 -14.42
C GLY A 26 -25.55 -20.07 -15.29
N ALA A 27 -24.32 -19.62 -15.09
CA ALA A 27 -23.14 -20.10 -15.79
C ALA A 27 -22.07 -20.58 -14.81
N ALA A 28 -21.04 -21.20 -15.36
CA ALA A 28 -19.88 -21.68 -14.64
C ALA A 28 -18.67 -21.71 -15.58
N VAL A 29 -17.48 -21.87 -15.00
CA VAL A 29 -16.22 -21.93 -15.73
C VAL A 29 -15.45 -23.20 -15.39
N LEU A 30 -14.96 -23.89 -16.41
CA LEU A 30 -14.06 -25.02 -16.26
C LEU A 30 -12.70 -24.53 -15.74
N ILE A 31 -12.30 -24.97 -14.56
CA ILE A 31 -11.02 -24.59 -13.94
C ILE A 31 -9.99 -25.73 -13.97
N ARG A 32 -10.46 -26.98 -14.14
CA ARG A 32 -9.69 -28.19 -14.43
C ARG A 32 -10.58 -29.19 -15.17
N ASP A 33 -9.97 -30.23 -15.74
CA ASP A 33 -10.64 -31.28 -16.53
C ASP A 33 -11.85 -31.93 -15.84
N SER A 34 -11.92 -31.87 -14.51
CA SER A 34 -13.06 -32.37 -13.70
C SER A 34 -13.59 -31.36 -12.68
N LEU A 35 -13.12 -30.11 -12.67
CA LEU A 35 -13.54 -29.09 -11.69
C LEU A 35 -14.12 -27.86 -12.37
N VAL A 36 -15.23 -27.38 -11.81
CA VAL A 36 -16.03 -26.28 -12.34
C VAL A 36 -16.28 -25.26 -11.23
N LEU A 37 -16.02 -23.98 -11.47
CA LEU A 37 -16.30 -22.89 -10.54
C LEU A 37 -17.59 -22.16 -10.92
N THR A 38 -18.45 -21.88 -9.94
CA THR A 38 -19.68 -21.10 -10.09
C THR A 38 -20.06 -20.42 -8.77
N CYS A 39 -21.19 -19.73 -8.74
CA CYS A 39 -21.76 -19.16 -7.52
C CYS A 39 -22.56 -20.20 -6.73
N ALA A 40 -22.56 -20.07 -5.40
CA ALA A 40 -23.30 -21.00 -4.54
C ALA A 40 -24.82 -20.85 -4.74
N HIS A 41 -25.32 -19.62 -4.95
CA HIS A 41 -26.75 -19.41 -5.24
C HIS A 41 -27.18 -20.03 -6.57
N VAL A 42 -26.29 -20.10 -7.58
CA VAL A 42 -26.59 -20.78 -8.86
C VAL A 42 -26.78 -22.28 -8.63
N VAL A 43 -25.99 -22.88 -7.73
CA VAL A 43 -26.19 -24.27 -7.32
C VAL A 43 -27.50 -24.46 -6.57
N ASN A 44 -27.84 -23.53 -5.68
CA ASN A 44 -29.13 -23.56 -4.97
C ASN A 44 -30.31 -23.49 -5.96
N ALA A 45 -30.29 -22.53 -6.89
CA ALA A 45 -31.29 -22.41 -7.93
C ALA A 45 -31.40 -23.67 -8.82
N ALA A 46 -30.27 -24.28 -9.19
CA ALA A 46 -30.24 -25.53 -9.96
C ALA A 46 -30.91 -26.69 -9.21
N LEU A 47 -30.83 -26.70 -7.88
CA LEU A 47 -31.45 -27.69 -7.01
C LEU A 47 -32.86 -27.31 -6.54
N GLY A 48 -33.39 -26.16 -6.97
CA GLY A 48 -34.68 -25.64 -6.52
C GLY A 48 -34.72 -25.23 -5.04
N ARG A 49 -33.57 -24.83 -4.48
CA ARG A 49 -33.41 -24.32 -3.11
C ARG A 49 -33.48 -22.79 -3.12
N ASP A 50 -33.68 -22.20 -1.94
CA ASP A 50 -33.54 -20.76 -1.77
C ASP A 50 -32.11 -20.29 -2.10
N ASP A 51 -31.97 -19.17 -2.78
CA ASP A 51 -30.68 -18.64 -3.26
C ASP A 51 -29.67 -18.45 -2.13
N PHE A 52 -30.13 -18.05 -0.94
CA PHE A 52 -29.30 -17.76 0.24
C PHE A 52 -29.22 -18.96 1.21
N GLU A 53 -29.67 -20.15 0.82
CA GLU A 53 -29.54 -21.36 1.62
C GLU A 53 -28.06 -21.68 1.88
N THR A 54 -27.70 -21.77 3.15
CA THR A 54 -26.30 -21.90 3.60
C THR A 54 -25.84 -23.35 3.73
N SER A 55 -26.77 -24.28 3.98
CA SER A 55 -26.43 -25.69 4.16
C SER A 55 -25.85 -26.28 2.87
N THR A 56 -24.70 -26.96 2.99
CA THR A 56 -24.07 -27.64 1.86
C THR A 56 -25.04 -28.67 1.26
N PRO A 57 -25.23 -28.68 -0.08
CA PRO A 57 -25.99 -29.74 -0.73
C PRO A 57 -25.51 -31.14 -0.32
N GLY A 58 -26.44 -32.09 -0.21
CA GLY A 58 -26.08 -33.47 0.08
C GLY A 58 -25.17 -34.07 -1.00
N PRO A 59 -24.30 -35.03 -0.65
CA PRO A 59 -23.34 -35.62 -1.60
C PRO A 59 -24.03 -36.37 -2.76
N ASP A 60 -25.29 -36.77 -2.56
CA ASP A 60 -26.16 -37.42 -3.53
C ASP A 60 -26.79 -36.46 -4.54
N LYS A 61 -26.77 -35.14 -4.29
CA LYS A 61 -27.36 -34.14 -5.18
C LYS A 61 -26.51 -33.92 -6.43
N VAL A 62 -27.19 -33.90 -7.57
CA VAL A 62 -26.59 -33.78 -8.91
C VAL A 62 -27.04 -32.48 -9.54
N ILE A 63 -26.07 -31.74 -10.08
CA ILE A 63 -26.27 -30.52 -10.85
C ILE A 63 -26.10 -30.87 -12.33
N ARG A 64 -27.04 -30.41 -13.16
CA ARG A 64 -27.03 -30.62 -14.61
C ARG A 64 -26.26 -29.49 -15.29
N LEU A 65 -25.34 -29.83 -16.17
CA LEU A 65 -24.40 -28.90 -16.80
C LEU A 65 -24.34 -29.14 -18.30
N ARG A 66 -23.90 -28.14 -19.07
CA ARG A 66 -23.68 -28.26 -20.52
C ARG A 66 -22.54 -27.36 -20.98
N MET A 67 -21.76 -27.81 -21.96
CA MET A 67 -20.72 -26.99 -22.59
C MET A 67 -21.15 -26.58 -24.00
N PRO A 68 -21.86 -25.43 -24.17
CA PRO A 68 -22.55 -25.09 -25.42
C PRO A 68 -21.63 -24.89 -26.63
N HIS A 69 -20.33 -24.67 -26.42
CA HIS A 69 -19.36 -24.46 -27.49
C HIS A 69 -18.43 -25.65 -27.76
N VAL A 70 -18.48 -26.69 -26.92
CA VAL A 70 -17.67 -27.90 -27.07
C VAL A 70 -18.58 -29.05 -27.54
N ASP A 71 -19.61 -29.33 -26.75
CA ASP A 71 -20.59 -30.38 -27.02
C ASP A 71 -21.96 -29.94 -26.51
N ARG A 72 -22.71 -29.24 -27.39
CA ARG A 72 -23.99 -28.61 -27.05
C ARG A 72 -25.11 -29.61 -26.75
N ASP A 73 -24.99 -30.84 -27.23
CA ASP A 73 -26.05 -31.84 -27.16
C ASP A 73 -25.84 -32.77 -25.95
N ARG A 74 -24.60 -32.87 -25.45
CA ARG A 74 -24.26 -33.62 -24.24
C ARG A 74 -24.60 -32.86 -22.96
N GLU A 75 -25.35 -33.51 -22.10
CA GLU A 75 -25.56 -33.07 -20.73
C GLU A 75 -24.51 -33.73 -19.82
N LEU A 76 -23.81 -32.90 -19.04
CA LEU A 76 -22.85 -33.32 -18.04
C LEU A 76 -23.51 -33.28 -16.66
N THR A 77 -22.96 -34.05 -15.72
CA THR A 77 -23.39 -34.02 -14.33
C THR A 77 -22.26 -33.58 -13.42
N GLY A 78 -22.58 -32.80 -12.39
CA GLY A 78 -21.63 -32.35 -11.37
C GLY A 78 -22.18 -32.52 -9.96
N ARG A 79 -21.29 -32.60 -8.97
CA ARG A 79 -21.61 -32.62 -7.54
C ARG A 79 -20.79 -31.55 -6.83
N VAL A 80 -21.36 -30.93 -5.80
CA VAL A 80 -20.60 -29.96 -4.99
C VAL A 80 -19.41 -30.66 -4.33
N ASP A 81 -18.24 -30.04 -4.41
CA ASP A 81 -17.12 -30.40 -3.55
C ASP A 81 -17.33 -29.74 -2.19
N HIS A 82 -17.59 -30.56 -1.16
CA HIS A 82 -17.97 -30.06 0.16
C HIS A 82 -16.86 -29.26 0.84
N THR A 83 -15.59 -29.45 0.45
CA THR A 83 -14.47 -28.66 1.00
C THR A 83 -14.43 -27.24 0.42
N MET A 84 -15.02 -27.06 -0.77
CA MET A 84 -15.04 -25.83 -1.57
C MET A 84 -16.48 -25.30 -1.77
N TRP A 85 -17.33 -25.47 -0.76
CA TRP A 85 -18.63 -24.80 -0.65
C TRP A 85 -18.51 -23.57 0.25
N ARG A 86 -18.80 -22.38 -0.28
CA ARG A 86 -18.82 -21.11 0.44
C ARG A 86 -20.15 -20.40 0.16
N PRO A 87 -21.17 -20.58 1.01
CA PRO A 87 -22.48 -19.98 0.77
C PRO A 87 -22.45 -18.45 0.99
N PRO A 88 -23.46 -17.71 0.50
CA PRO A 88 -23.63 -16.30 0.82
C PRO A 88 -23.78 -16.07 2.33
N ARG A 89 -22.99 -15.16 2.90
CA ARG A 89 -22.96 -14.90 4.35
C ARG A 89 -22.74 -13.42 4.68
N PRO A 90 -23.32 -12.90 5.78
CA PRO A 90 -23.30 -11.47 6.09
C PRO A 90 -21.94 -10.98 6.62
N TYR A 91 -21.08 -11.86 7.09
CA TYR A 91 -19.77 -11.52 7.65
C TYR A 91 -18.66 -12.45 7.12
N ALA A 92 -17.42 -11.96 7.13
CA ALA A 92 -16.23 -12.69 6.70
C ALA A 92 -15.87 -13.90 7.59
N SER A 93 -16.41 -14.00 8.81
CA SER A 93 -16.17 -15.12 9.73
C SER A 93 -16.95 -16.37 9.33
N ALA A 94 -16.28 -17.53 9.23
CA ALA A 94 -16.94 -18.79 8.91
C ALA A 94 -17.92 -19.16 10.04
N GLY A 95 -19.19 -19.37 9.71
CA GLY A 95 -20.25 -19.73 10.68
C GLY A 95 -21.22 -18.61 11.08
N SER A 96 -21.08 -17.40 10.53
CA SER A 96 -22.16 -16.41 10.60
C SER A 96 -23.39 -16.92 9.84
N GLY A 97 -24.57 -16.89 10.45
CA GLY A 97 -25.83 -17.40 9.87
C GLY A 97 -26.20 -16.78 8.50
N ALA A 98 -27.32 -17.23 7.92
CA ALA A 98 -27.75 -16.82 6.58
C ALA A 98 -27.82 -15.29 6.41
N SER A 99 -27.35 -14.80 5.26
CA SER A 99 -27.54 -13.40 4.87
C SER A 99 -29.03 -13.14 4.70
N ALA A 100 -29.54 -12.03 5.24
CA ALA A 100 -30.90 -11.62 4.93
C ALA A 100 -30.96 -11.27 3.43
N ALA A 101 -31.84 -11.96 2.69
CA ALA A 101 -31.99 -11.83 1.24
C ALA A 101 -31.94 -10.35 0.79
N GLY A 102 -31.02 -10.04 -0.12
CA GLY A 102 -30.90 -8.71 -0.73
C GLY A 102 -30.05 -7.68 0.00
N ARG A 103 -29.42 -7.99 1.15
CA ARG A 103 -28.51 -7.05 1.83
C ARG A 103 -27.07 -7.22 1.32
N LEU A 104 -26.62 -6.27 0.51
CA LEU A 104 -25.23 -6.13 0.07
C LEU A 104 -24.46 -5.21 1.03
N PRO A 105 -23.14 -5.39 1.21
CA PRO A 105 -22.33 -6.50 0.71
C PRO A 105 -22.48 -7.79 1.53
N TYR A 106 -22.27 -8.95 0.91
CA TYR A 106 -22.15 -10.27 1.57
C TYR A 106 -20.88 -10.99 1.10
N PHE A 107 -20.37 -11.95 1.88
CA PHE A 107 -19.18 -12.76 1.61
C PHE A 107 -19.54 -14.15 1.07
N GLY A 108 -18.54 -14.86 0.56
CA GLY A 108 -18.71 -16.20 -0.01
C GLY A 108 -19.41 -16.17 -1.37
N ASP A 109 -20.45 -16.99 -1.50
CA ASP A 109 -21.19 -17.25 -2.74
C ASP A 109 -20.35 -17.86 -3.86
N LEU A 110 -19.52 -18.83 -3.48
CA LEU A 110 -18.65 -19.60 -4.35
C LEU A 110 -18.89 -21.10 -4.13
N ALA A 111 -18.95 -21.85 -5.22
CA ALA A 111 -19.03 -23.29 -5.19
C ALA A 111 -18.14 -23.91 -6.28
N VAL A 112 -17.39 -24.94 -5.91
CA VAL A 112 -16.71 -25.81 -6.88
C VAL A 112 -17.51 -27.10 -7.05
N LEU A 113 -17.78 -27.45 -8.30
CA LEU A 113 -18.41 -28.71 -8.68
C LEU A 113 -17.37 -29.66 -9.25
N ARG A 114 -17.44 -30.93 -8.85
CA ARG A 114 -16.71 -32.03 -9.46
C ARG A 114 -17.59 -32.70 -10.51
N LEU A 115 -17.11 -32.76 -11.75
CA LEU A 115 -17.81 -33.46 -12.83
C LEU A 115 -17.84 -34.97 -12.54
N GLY A 116 -18.98 -35.61 -12.85
CA GLY A 116 -19.14 -37.07 -12.71
C GLY A 116 -18.36 -37.86 -13.77
N GLU A 117 -17.95 -37.19 -14.84
CA GLU A 117 -17.17 -37.70 -15.95
C GLU A 117 -16.16 -36.62 -16.39
N SER A 118 -15.10 -37.01 -17.10
CA SER A 118 -14.15 -36.04 -17.65
C SER A 118 -14.84 -35.09 -18.62
N ALA A 119 -14.37 -33.84 -18.67
CA ALA A 119 -14.84 -32.88 -19.67
C ALA A 119 -14.68 -33.45 -21.10
N PRO A 120 -15.62 -33.14 -22.02
CA PRO A 120 -15.55 -33.61 -23.40
C PRO A 120 -14.27 -33.18 -24.13
N ASP A 121 -13.87 -33.94 -25.15
CA ASP A 121 -12.72 -33.60 -25.98
C ASP A 121 -12.87 -32.18 -26.58
N GLY A 122 -11.82 -31.37 -26.45
CA GLY A 122 -11.81 -29.97 -26.88
C GLY A 122 -12.25 -28.97 -25.80
N ALA A 123 -12.75 -29.44 -24.65
CA ALA A 123 -12.87 -28.61 -23.47
C ALA A 123 -11.49 -28.33 -22.87
N GLU A 124 -11.24 -27.08 -22.49
CA GLU A 124 -9.97 -26.63 -21.92
C GLU A 124 -10.25 -25.73 -20.71
N PRO A 125 -9.51 -25.87 -19.59
CA PRO A 125 -9.65 -24.98 -18.46
C PRO A 125 -9.37 -23.51 -18.84
N ALA A 126 -10.15 -22.59 -18.27
CA ALA A 126 -9.93 -21.17 -18.50
C ALA A 126 -8.61 -20.70 -17.86
N PRO A 127 -7.82 -19.87 -18.55
CA PRO A 127 -6.75 -19.11 -17.91
C PRO A 127 -7.34 -18.02 -16.99
N PHE A 128 -6.69 -17.75 -15.86
CA PHE A 128 -7.07 -16.74 -14.90
C PHE A 128 -5.95 -15.73 -14.68
N LEU A 129 -6.30 -14.46 -14.51
CA LEU A 129 -5.38 -13.39 -14.11
C LEU A 129 -6.07 -12.48 -13.09
N PRO A 130 -5.32 -11.78 -12.21
CA PRO A 130 -5.91 -10.73 -11.39
C PRO A 130 -6.56 -9.65 -12.26
N GLU A 131 -7.64 -9.07 -11.75
CA GLU A 131 -8.29 -7.92 -12.37
C GLU A 131 -7.33 -6.72 -12.45
N ARG A 132 -7.56 -5.83 -13.42
CA ARG A 132 -6.75 -4.62 -13.61
C ARG A 132 -7.69 -3.45 -13.83
N ASP A 133 -7.49 -2.41 -13.02
CA ASP A 133 -8.22 -1.16 -13.13
C ASP A 133 -8.24 -0.64 -14.57
N GLY A 134 -9.43 -0.23 -15.03
CA GLY A 134 -9.65 0.39 -16.33
C GLY A 134 -9.73 -0.55 -17.54
N HIS A 135 -9.53 -1.86 -17.36
CA HIS A 135 -9.69 -2.83 -18.45
C HIS A 135 -11.16 -3.26 -18.63
N GLU A 136 -11.62 -3.31 -19.88
CA GLU A 136 -12.97 -3.77 -20.21
C GLU A 136 -13.09 -5.29 -20.12
N VAL A 137 -14.15 -5.76 -19.48
CA VAL A 137 -14.47 -7.19 -19.35
C VAL A 137 -15.77 -7.54 -20.05
N THR A 138 -15.88 -8.78 -20.51
CA THR A 138 -17.05 -9.36 -21.16
C THR A 138 -17.61 -10.51 -20.33
N ALA A 139 -18.94 -10.58 -20.16
CA ALA A 139 -19.65 -11.72 -19.61
C ALA A 139 -20.59 -12.33 -20.64
N LEU A 140 -20.64 -13.67 -20.70
CA LEU A 140 -21.61 -14.41 -21.51
C LEU A 140 -22.83 -14.77 -20.66
N TRP A 141 -24.03 -14.65 -21.23
CA TRP A 141 -25.24 -15.13 -20.58
C TRP A 141 -25.27 -16.66 -20.50
N ALA A 142 -26.04 -17.25 -19.58
CA ALA A 142 -26.05 -18.69 -19.27
C ALA A 142 -26.11 -19.66 -20.46
N SER A 143 -26.72 -19.29 -21.60
CA SER A 143 -26.73 -20.14 -22.79
C SER A 143 -25.41 -20.18 -23.57
N GLY A 144 -24.45 -19.31 -23.25
CA GLY A 144 -23.21 -19.10 -24.01
C GLY A 144 -23.41 -18.39 -25.35
N ASN A 145 -24.61 -17.89 -25.67
CA ASN A 145 -24.83 -17.27 -26.98
C ASN A 145 -24.07 -15.94 -27.08
N THR A 146 -23.28 -15.78 -28.13
CA THR A 146 -22.45 -14.59 -28.39
C THR A 146 -23.26 -13.32 -28.66
N LEU A 147 -24.54 -13.44 -28.99
CA LEU A 147 -25.46 -12.32 -29.13
C LEU A 147 -25.92 -11.75 -27.77
N THR A 148 -25.89 -12.57 -26.72
CA THR A 148 -26.32 -12.22 -25.37
C THR A 148 -25.11 -12.05 -24.48
N THR A 149 -24.39 -10.94 -24.70
CA THR A 149 -23.17 -10.60 -23.96
C THR A 149 -23.32 -9.26 -23.27
N LEU A 150 -22.58 -9.11 -22.18
CA LEU A 150 -22.50 -7.88 -21.40
C LEU A 150 -21.05 -7.42 -21.39
N ARG A 151 -20.82 -6.13 -21.68
CA ARG A 151 -19.51 -5.49 -21.55
C ARG A 151 -19.56 -4.54 -20.35
N ALA A 152 -18.54 -4.58 -19.51
CA ALA A 152 -18.47 -3.76 -18.31
C ALA A 152 -17.05 -3.25 -18.03
N LEU A 153 -16.97 -2.15 -17.29
CA LEU A 153 -15.73 -1.58 -16.78
C LEU A 153 -15.70 -1.61 -15.25
N PRO A 154 -14.59 -2.01 -14.61
CA PRO A 154 -14.41 -1.88 -13.18
C PRO A 154 -14.58 -0.41 -12.74
N ARG A 155 -15.49 -0.16 -11.79
CA ARG A 155 -15.71 1.16 -11.16
C ARG A 155 -14.99 1.26 -9.83
N ALA A 156 -15.16 0.25 -8.99
CA ALA A 156 -14.63 0.20 -7.63
C ALA A 156 -14.47 -1.25 -7.17
N VAL A 157 -13.43 -1.49 -6.35
CA VAL A 157 -13.29 -2.72 -5.57
C VAL A 157 -13.64 -2.40 -4.13
N ALA A 158 -14.59 -3.14 -3.56
CA ALA A 158 -15.04 -3.01 -2.19
C ALA A 158 -15.23 -4.42 -1.63
N GLU A 159 -14.30 -4.89 -0.80
CA GLU A 159 -14.31 -6.25 -0.27
C GLU A 159 -15.70 -6.67 0.22
N PRO A 160 -16.23 -7.81 -0.25
CA PRO A 160 -15.61 -8.83 -1.13
C PRO A 160 -15.88 -8.68 -2.66
N TRP A 161 -16.29 -7.51 -3.14
CA TRP A 161 -16.88 -7.30 -4.46
C TRP A 161 -16.07 -6.39 -5.39
N VAL A 162 -16.08 -6.70 -6.67
CA VAL A 162 -15.79 -5.76 -7.76
C VAL A 162 -17.13 -5.22 -8.29
N VAL A 163 -17.29 -3.90 -8.25
CA VAL A 163 -18.44 -3.19 -8.81
C VAL A 163 -18.09 -2.73 -10.22
N LEU A 164 -18.89 -3.13 -11.21
CA LEU A 164 -18.67 -2.82 -12.61
C LEU A 164 -19.82 -2.01 -13.21
N ASP A 165 -19.45 -1.12 -14.13
CA ASP A 165 -20.35 -0.33 -14.94
C ASP A 165 -20.63 -1.02 -16.25
N VAL A 166 -21.90 -1.34 -16.49
CA VAL A 166 -22.33 -1.91 -17.76
C VAL A 166 -22.24 -0.85 -18.85
N VAL A 167 -21.33 -1.05 -19.80
CA VAL A 167 -21.12 -0.14 -20.94
C VAL A 167 -21.85 -0.60 -22.19
N ALA A 168 -22.17 -1.90 -22.30
CA ALA A 168 -23.00 -2.45 -23.38
C ALA A 168 -23.68 -3.76 -22.98
N GLY A 169 -24.83 -4.05 -23.59
CA GLY A 169 -25.65 -5.23 -23.30
C GLY A 169 -26.84 -4.90 -22.40
N SER A 170 -27.71 -5.89 -22.19
CA SER A 170 -28.87 -5.77 -21.29
C SER A 170 -28.64 -6.62 -20.05
N LEU A 171 -28.73 -6.00 -18.89
CA LEU A 171 -28.58 -6.67 -17.60
C LEU A 171 -29.86 -7.47 -17.29
N VAL A 172 -29.79 -8.80 -17.41
CA VAL A 172 -30.87 -9.74 -17.10
C VAL A 172 -30.34 -10.88 -16.22
N GLY A 173 -31.21 -11.61 -15.51
CA GLY A 173 -30.78 -12.79 -14.75
C GLY A 173 -30.14 -13.86 -15.64
N GLY A 174 -29.14 -14.58 -15.13
CA GLY A 174 -28.45 -15.68 -15.83
C GLY A 174 -26.98 -15.44 -16.20
N TYR A 175 -26.38 -14.29 -15.86
CA TYR A 175 -24.93 -14.11 -15.95
C TYR A 175 -24.18 -14.70 -14.76
N SER A 176 -24.85 -14.86 -13.62
CA SER A 176 -24.26 -15.30 -12.36
C SER A 176 -23.55 -16.66 -12.48
N GLY A 177 -22.41 -16.76 -11.80
CA GLY A 177 -21.47 -17.88 -11.86
C GLY A 177 -20.60 -17.90 -13.13
N GLY A 178 -20.90 -17.08 -14.14
CA GLY A 178 -20.14 -17.01 -15.38
C GLY A 178 -18.82 -16.24 -15.26
N PRO A 179 -17.85 -16.51 -16.16
CA PRO A 179 -16.57 -15.82 -16.17
C PRO A 179 -16.70 -14.35 -16.58
N LEU A 180 -15.97 -13.46 -15.89
CA LEU A 180 -15.62 -12.14 -16.39
C LEU A 180 -14.35 -12.25 -17.24
N TRP A 181 -14.50 -12.10 -18.56
CA TRP A 181 -13.44 -12.28 -19.55
C TRP A 181 -12.76 -10.96 -19.91
N ASP A 182 -11.45 -10.88 -19.69
CA ASP A 182 -10.60 -9.84 -20.28
C ASP A 182 -10.11 -10.35 -21.64
N ARG A 183 -10.61 -9.73 -22.71
CA ARG A 183 -10.33 -10.15 -24.09
C ARG A 183 -8.91 -9.82 -24.53
N ASP A 184 -8.31 -8.76 -24.00
CA ASP A 184 -6.97 -8.32 -24.38
C ASP A 184 -5.91 -9.24 -23.76
N ARG A 185 -6.18 -9.73 -22.55
CA ARG A 185 -5.29 -10.66 -21.82
C ARG A 185 -5.67 -12.13 -21.99
N GLU A 186 -6.73 -12.41 -22.74
CA GLU A 186 -7.31 -13.73 -22.95
C GLU A 186 -7.43 -14.52 -21.64
N ALA A 187 -8.00 -13.91 -20.60
CA ALA A 187 -8.09 -14.50 -19.27
C ALA A 187 -9.36 -14.12 -18.51
N VAL A 188 -9.78 -15.02 -17.60
CA VAL A 188 -10.84 -14.77 -16.62
C VAL A 188 -10.27 -13.98 -15.46
N VAL A 189 -10.91 -12.86 -15.11
CA VAL A 189 -10.46 -11.98 -14.01
C VAL A 189 -11.31 -12.08 -12.75
N GLY A 190 -12.45 -12.76 -12.86
CA GLY A 190 -13.38 -13.00 -11.77
C GLY A 190 -14.62 -13.74 -12.26
N ILE A 191 -15.61 -13.89 -11.38
CA ILE A 191 -16.92 -14.44 -11.74
C ILE A 191 -18.03 -13.46 -11.42
N VAL A 192 -19.05 -13.40 -12.28
CA VAL A 192 -20.25 -12.59 -12.04
C VAL A 192 -21.08 -13.23 -10.92
N VAL A 193 -21.65 -12.43 -10.02
CA VAL A 193 -22.54 -12.98 -8.98
C VAL A 193 -23.92 -12.33 -9.00
N ALA A 194 -23.98 -11.00 -9.12
CA ALA A 194 -25.25 -10.29 -9.03
C ALA A 194 -25.36 -9.18 -10.08
N ALA A 195 -26.59 -9.02 -10.55
CA ALA A 195 -27.01 -8.04 -11.53
C ALA A 195 -28.22 -7.32 -10.92
N HIS A 196 -28.05 -6.11 -10.38
CA HIS A 196 -29.17 -5.44 -9.70
C HIS A 196 -30.02 -4.66 -10.70
N VAL A 197 -31.18 -5.20 -11.10
CA VAL A 197 -32.19 -4.42 -11.82
C VAL A 197 -33.08 -3.74 -10.77
N THR A 198 -32.94 -2.43 -10.59
CA THR A 198 -33.83 -1.64 -9.72
C THR A 198 -35.27 -1.72 -10.24
N SER A 199 -36.05 -2.63 -9.69
CA SER A 199 -37.48 -2.73 -9.97
C SER A 199 -38.23 -1.84 -8.99
N GLY A 200 -38.46 -0.57 -9.34
CA GLY A 200 -39.39 0.29 -8.62
C GLY A 200 -39.12 1.79 -8.68
N ALA A 201 -39.68 2.46 -9.69
CA ALA A 201 -40.27 3.81 -9.68
C ALA A 201 -40.28 4.36 -11.12
N GLY A 202 -41.39 4.99 -11.52
CA GLY A 202 -41.68 5.36 -12.89
C GLY A 202 -40.63 6.26 -13.56
N GLU A 203 -40.63 6.19 -14.90
CA GLU A 203 -40.04 7.13 -15.87
C GLU A 203 -39.11 8.21 -15.28
N ALA A 204 -37.90 7.81 -14.94
CA ALA A 204 -36.79 8.73 -14.72
C ALA A 204 -35.47 8.04 -15.07
N SER A 205 -34.83 8.50 -16.14
CA SER A 205 -33.44 8.28 -16.58
C SER A 205 -32.85 6.89 -16.38
N ALA A 206 -32.52 6.21 -17.49
CA ALA A 206 -31.73 4.98 -17.54
C ALA A 206 -30.35 5.14 -16.90
N SER A 207 -30.29 5.11 -15.57
CA SER A 207 -29.04 4.97 -14.81
C SER A 207 -28.59 3.53 -14.97
N ALA A 208 -27.41 3.32 -15.56
CA ALA A 208 -26.81 2.00 -15.72
C ALA A 208 -26.76 1.27 -14.36
N ALA A 209 -27.42 0.13 -14.28
CA ALA A 209 -27.39 -0.74 -13.11
C ALA A 209 -25.98 -1.32 -12.92
N PRO A 210 -25.43 -1.33 -11.69
CA PRO A 210 -24.13 -1.92 -11.43
C PRO A 210 -24.19 -3.45 -11.55
N LEU A 211 -23.15 -4.02 -12.16
CA LEU A 211 -22.86 -5.44 -12.14
C LEU A 211 -21.89 -5.71 -10.97
N TYR A 212 -22.05 -6.84 -10.30
CA TYR A 212 -21.19 -7.23 -9.20
C TYR A 212 -20.51 -8.57 -9.49
N ALA A 213 -19.22 -8.63 -9.18
CA ALA A 213 -18.40 -9.82 -9.38
C ALA A 213 -17.46 -10.07 -8.20
N ILE A 214 -16.95 -11.29 -8.11
CA ILE A 214 -15.87 -11.66 -7.19
C ILE A 214 -14.60 -11.81 -8.01
N GLY A 215 -13.59 -11.00 -7.71
CA GLY A 215 -12.29 -11.02 -8.38
C GLY A 215 -11.44 -12.23 -7.98
N LEU A 216 -10.46 -12.58 -8.80
CA LEU A 216 -9.55 -13.71 -8.54
C LEU A 216 -8.92 -13.72 -7.14
N PRO A 217 -8.37 -12.60 -6.60
CA PRO A 217 -7.77 -12.61 -5.26
C PRO A 217 -8.73 -13.08 -4.16
N THR A 218 -9.99 -12.66 -4.24
CA THR A 218 -11.07 -13.04 -3.31
C THR A 218 -11.51 -14.48 -3.51
N ILE A 219 -11.60 -14.96 -4.77
CA ILE A 219 -11.90 -16.37 -5.07
C ILE A 219 -10.90 -17.30 -4.37
N GLU A 220 -9.60 -17.02 -4.52
CA GLU A 220 -8.55 -17.84 -3.91
C GLU A 220 -8.50 -17.70 -2.37
N ALA A 221 -8.91 -16.55 -1.83
CA ALA A 221 -8.97 -16.35 -0.39
C ALA A 221 -10.13 -17.12 0.26
N GLU A 222 -11.30 -17.12 -0.37
CA GLU A 222 -12.47 -17.87 0.10
C GLU A 222 -12.32 -19.39 -0.16
N LEU A 223 -11.54 -19.80 -1.17
CA LEU A 223 -11.30 -21.19 -1.55
C LEU A 223 -9.81 -21.60 -1.40
N PRO A 224 -9.29 -21.79 -0.17
CA PRO A 224 -7.88 -22.14 0.05
C PRO A 224 -7.49 -23.54 -0.44
N GLU A 225 -8.46 -24.43 -0.68
CA GLU A 225 -8.27 -25.76 -1.28
C GLU A 225 -8.35 -25.74 -2.80
N LEU A 226 -8.58 -24.58 -3.42
CA LEU A 226 -8.61 -24.44 -4.87
C LEU A 226 -7.21 -24.78 -5.43
N PRO A 227 -7.11 -25.72 -6.36
CA PRO A 227 -5.81 -26.06 -6.92
C PRO A 227 -5.36 -24.95 -7.89
N PRO A 228 -4.05 -24.79 -8.15
CA PRO A 228 -3.54 -23.68 -8.96
C PRO A 228 -4.21 -23.59 -10.34
N LEU A 229 -4.77 -22.42 -10.62
CA LEU A 229 -5.51 -22.10 -11.84
C LEU A 229 -4.55 -21.93 -13.03
N ALA A 230 -5.05 -22.20 -14.23
CA ALA A 230 -4.28 -22.01 -15.45
C ALA A 230 -4.00 -20.52 -15.68
N VAL A 231 -2.91 -20.19 -16.38
CA VAL A 231 -2.58 -18.81 -16.81
C VAL A 231 -2.24 -18.79 -18.31
N PRO A 232 -2.38 -17.66 -19.02
CA PRO A 232 -2.00 -17.57 -20.43
C PRO A 232 -0.50 -17.88 -20.62
N MET A 233 -0.20 -18.74 -21.59
CA MET A 233 1.17 -19.13 -21.93
C MET A 233 1.86 -18.06 -22.79
N ALA A 234 2.33 -16.98 -22.19
CA ALA A 234 3.18 -16.00 -22.87
C ALA A 234 4.35 -15.62 -21.95
N GLY A 235 5.59 -15.83 -22.39
CA GLY A 235 6.75 -15.53 -21.56
C GLY A 235 7.98 -15.17 -22.37
N LEU A 236 8.30 -13.88 -22.41
CA LEU A 236 9.68 -13.43 -22.62
C LEU A 236 10.59 -14.15 -21.62
N GLY A 237 11.81 -14.51 -22.01
CA GLY A 237 12.75 -15.21 -21.13
C GLY A 237 12.58 -16.73 -21.02
N ARG A 238 11.51 -17.33 -21.57
CA ARG A 238 11.29 -18.80 -21.54
C ARG A 238 12.51 -19.60 -22.02
N GLN A 239 13.10 -19.23 -23.15
CA GLN A 239 14.26 -19.92 -23.70
C GLN A 239 15.52 -19.75 -22.84
N GLN A 240 15.68 -18.58 -22.23
CA GLN A 240 16.78 -18.33 -21.28
C GLN A 240 16.61 -19.19 -20.03
N MET A 241 15.39 -19.31 -19.52
CA MET A 241 15.09 -20.12 -18.34
C MET A 241 15.33 -21.60 -18.62
N LEU A 242 14.89 -22.08 -19.79
CA LEU A 242 15.13 -23.45 -20.24
C LEU A 242 16.64 -23.76 -20.30
N ALA A 243 17.43 -22.88 -20.90
CA ALA A 243 18.88 -23.05 -21.02
C ALA A 243 19.60 -23.07 -19.66
N VAL A 244 19.11 -22.32 -18.67
CA VAL A 244 19.65 -22.35 -17.30
C VAL A 244 19.24 -23.63 -16.57
N LEU A 245 17.99 -24.08 -16.72
CA LEU A 245 17.50 -25.33 -16.13
C LEU A 245 18.24 -26.56 -16.66
N GLU A 246 18.53 -26.61 -17.97
CA GLU A 246 19.31 -27.68 -18.58
C GLU A 246 20.74 -27.78 -18.01
N GLN A 247 21.32 -26.66 -17.58
CA GLN A 247 22.63 -26.64 -16.92
C GLN A 247 22.55 -27.01 -15.43
N LEU A 248 21.50 -26.57 -14.73
CA LEU A 248 21.31 -26.85 -13.30
C LEU A 248 20.84 -28.29 -13.01
N LEU A 249 20.12 -28.91 -13.95
CA LEU A 249 19.56 -30.25 -13.83
C LEU A 249 20.18 -31.20 -14.87
N PRO A 250 21.49 -31.54 -14.75
CA PRO A 250 22.11 -32.44 -15.69
C PRO A 250 21.51 -33.85 -15.55
N GLY A 251 20.87 -34.32 -16.61
CA GLY A 251 20.36 -35.69 -16.73
C GLY A 251 18.86 -35.87 -16.44
N SER A 252 18.28 -36.89 -17.08
CA SER A 252 16.84 -37.17 -17.04
C SER A 252 16.31 -37.52 -15.64
N GLU A 253 17.13 -38.09 -14.75
CA GLU A 253 16.70 -38.42 -13.39
C GLU A 253 16.48 -37.17 -12.53
N SER A 254 17.37 -36.18 -12.63
CA SER A 254 17.25 -34.90 -11.90
C SER A 254 15.98 -34.16 -12.32
N VAL A 255 15.74 -34.11 -13.63
CA VAL A 255 14.54 -33.48 -14.20
C VAL A 255 13.28 -34.21 -13.78
N ARG A 256 13.25 -35.55 -13.85
CA ARG A 256 12.11 -36.36 -13.41
C ARG A 256 11.77 -36.12 -11.94
N LYS A 257 12.77 -36.12 -11.04
CA LYS A 257 12.54 -35.86 -9.61
C LYS A 257 11.96 -34.47 -9.36
N CYS A 258 12.48 -33.45 -10.06
CA CYS A 258 11.94 -32.10 -9.98
C CYS A 258 10.51 -32.03 -10.54
N GLU A 259 10.25 -32.67 -11.68
CA GLU A 259 8.95 -32.69 -12.32
C GLU A 259 7.90 -33.38 -11.45
N GLU A 260 8.21 -34.54 -10.86
CA GLU A 260 7.31 -35.26 -9.95
C GLU A 260 6.97 -34.42 -8.70
N ARG A 261 7.97 -33.76 -8.11
CA ARG A 261 7.78 -32.87 -6.95
C ARG A 261 6.93 -31.64 -7.32
N LEU A 262 7.19 -31.04 -8.48
CA LEU A 262 6.44 -29.88 -8.96
C LEU A 262 4.99 -30.26 -9.30
N ALA A 263 4.78 -31.38 -10.00
CA ALA A 263 3.46 -31.90 -10.33
C ALA A 263 2.63 -32.15 -9.07
N ALA A 264 3.21 -32.77 -8.04
CA ALA A 264 2.55 -32.96 -6.75
C ALA A 264 2.14 -31.63 -6.10
N LYS A 265 3.05 -30.64 -6.04
CA LYS A 265 2.78 -29.31 -5.47
C LYS A 265 1.68 -28.55 -6.23
N LEU A 266 1.63 -28.69 -7.56
CA LEU A 266 0.63 -28.05 -8.42
C LEU A 266 -0.64 -28.88 -8.59
N CYS A 267 -0.71 -30.04 -7.94
CA CYS A 267 -1.76 -31.06 -8.09
C CYS A 267 -1.99 -31.49 -9.55
N ARG A 268 -0.94 -31.56 -10.37
CA ARG A 268 -1.01 -31.96 -11.80
C ARG A 268 -0.49 -33.39 -11.98
N GLU A 269 -0.83 -33.99 -13.11
CA GLU A 269 -0.28 -35.28 -13.51
C GLU A 269 1.19 -35.13 -13.90
N SER A 270 2.01 -36.08 -13.46
CA SER A 270 3.42 -36.14 -13.82
C SER A 270 3.63 -36.83 -15.17
N ALA A 271 4.54 -36.31 -15.97
CA ALA A 271 5.00 -36.95 -17.20
C ALA A 271 5.87 -38.21 -16.94
N GLY A 272 6.30 -38.43 -15.70
CA GLY A 272 7.10 -39.57 -15.28
C GLY A 272 8.37 -39.74 -16.11
N GLN A 273 8.52 -40.89 -16.78
CA GLN A 273 9.70 -41.18 -17.61
C GLN A 273 9.85 -40.25 -18.82
N ALA A 274 8.78 -39.60 -19.25
CA ALA A 274 8.81 -38.64 -20.37
C ALA A 274 9.18 -37.22 -19.93
N ALA A 275 9.53 -36.98 -18.66
CA ALA A 275 9.90 -35.68 -18.16
C ALA A 275 11.22 -35.16 -18.79
N ASP A 276 11.17 -33.93 -19.28
CA ASP A 276 12.32 -33.15 -19.76
C ASP A 276 12.21 -31.69 -19.26
N CYS A 277 13.28 -30.90 -19.43
CA CYS A 277 13.29 -29.51 -18.94
C CYS A 277 12.18 -28.66 -19.58
N TYR A 278 11.80 -29.00 -20.82
CA TYR A 278 10.73 -28.31 -21.54
C TYR A 278 9.37 -28.54 -20.88
N ARG A 279 9.03 -29.79 -20.55
CA ARG A 279 7.79 -30.18 -19.85
C ARG A 279 7.77 -29.67 -18.43
N LEU A 280 8.90 -29.75 -17.72
CA LEU A 280 9.05 -29.18 -16.37
C LEU A 280 8.74 -27.68 -16.38
N LEU A 281 9.34 -26.92 -17.31
CA LEU A 281 9.09 -25.48 -17.42
C LEU A 281 7.67 -25.19 -17.92
N ALA A 282 7.15 -25.96 -18.88
CA ALA A 282 5.77 -25.80 -19.36
C ALA A 282 4.75 -26.02 -18.24
N LEU A 283 4.98 -27.01 -17.38
CA LEU A 283 4.16 -27.26 -16.20
C LEU A 283 4.13 -26.03 -15.28
N ALA A 284 5.29 -25.44 -15.00
CA ALA A 284 5.41 -24.24 -14.17
C ALA A 284 4.76 -22.99 -14.80
N LEU A 285 4.93 -22.80 -16.10
CA LEU A 285 4.38 -21.66 -16.84
C LEU A 285 2.85 -21.72 -17.02
N SER A 286 2.29 -22.93 -17.00
CA SER A 286 0.87 -23.13 -17.31
C SER A 286 -0.07 -22.79 -16.15
N VAL A 287 0.46 -22.52 -14.95
CA VAL A 287 -0.34 -22.27 -13.76
C VAL A 287 0.15 -21.08 -12.94
N ARG A 288 -0.77 -20.46 -12.22
CA ARG A 288 -0.49 -19.36 -11.30
C ARG A 288 0.52 -19.80 -10.24
N ARG A 289 1.53 -18.97 -9.97
CA ARG A 289 2.60 -19.26 -8.98
C ARG A 289 3.42 -20.52 -9.25
N GLY A 290 3.38 -21.08 -10.47
CA GLY A 290 4.15 -22.27 -10.83
C GLY A 290 5.66 -22.02 -10.91
N ILE A 291 6.09 -20.82 -11.31
CA ILE A 291 7.51 -20.45 -11.34
C ILE A 291 8.13 -20.38 -9.93
N PRO A 292 7.53 -19.71 -8.94
CA PRO A 292 7.96 -19.82 -7.54
C PRO A 292 8.09 -21.25 -7.01
N GLU A 293 7.12 -22.12 -7.33
CA GLU A 293 7.19 -23.54 -6.93
C GLU A 293 8.32 -24.30 -7.62
N LEU A 294 8.56 -24.03 -8.91
CA LEU A 294 9.68 -24.60 -9.66
C LEU A 294 11.02 -24.20 -9.03
N LEU A 295 11.19 -22.92 -8.67
CA LEU A 295 12.39 -22.44 -7.99
C LEU A 295 12.63 -23.20 -6.67
N ASP A 296 11.59 -23.37 -5.86
CA ASP A 296 11.70 -24.11 -4.60
C ASP A 296 12.07 -25.58 -4.81
N VAL A 297 11.42 -26.25 -5.77
CA VAL A 297 11.72 -27.65 -6.09
C VAL A 297 13.15 -27.82 -6.59
N VAL A 298 13.63 -26.93 -7.46
CA VAL A 298 15.02 -26.98 -7.97
C VAL A 298 16.01 -26.71 -6.84
N ARG A 299 15.75 -25.72 -5.97
CA ARG A 299 16.63 -25.43 -4.83
C ARG A 299 16.71 -26.62 -3.88
N ASP A 300 15.58 -27.23 -3.53
CA ASP A 300 15.54 -28.38 -2.63
C ASP A 300 16.27 -29.58 -3.25
N HIS A 301 16.12 -29.81 -4.55
CA HIS A 301 16.88 -30.84 -5.27
C HIS A 301 18.39 -30.59 -5.25
N LEU A 302 18.84 -29.35 -5.49
CA LEU A 302 20.25 -28.98 -5.44
C LEU A 302 20.86 -29.15 -4.03
N ALA A 303 20.06 -28.87 -2.99
CA ALA A 303 20.45 -29.09 -1.60
C ALA A 303 20.55 -30.59 -1.29
N ASP A 304 19.54 -31.38 -1.65
CA ASP A 304 19.52 -32.84 -1.46
C ASP A 304 20.70 -33.53 -2.17
N ALA A 305 21.09 -33.02 -3.34
CA ALA A 305 22.19 -33.55 -4.12
C ALA A 305 23.58 -33.07 -3.65
N GLY A 306 23.66 -32.13 -2.70
CA GLY A 306 24.92 -31.54 -2.23
C GLY A 306 25.64 -30.67 -3.27
N ILE A 307 24.94 -30.19 -4.31
CA ILE A 307 25.51 -29.46 -5.45
C ILE A 307 25.51 -27.93 -5.20
N SER A 308 24.84 -27.47 -4.14
CA SER A 308 24.56 -26.05 -3.85
C SER A 308 25.78 -25.19 -3.48
N GLU A 309 26.96 -25.77 -3.21
CA GLU A 309 28.11 -25.01 -2.68
C GLU A 309 29.12 -24.53 -3.75
N SER A 310 29.02 -25.02 -5.00
CA SER A 310 29.94 -24.61 -6.07
C SER A 310 29.68 -23.16 -6.54
N PRO A 311 30.72 -22.33 -6.75
CA PRO A 311 30.58 -20.99 -7.31
C PRO A 311 29.83 -20.94 -8.65
N ALA A 312 30.00 -21.96 -9.50
CA ALA A 312 29.32 -22.07 -10.78
C ALA A 312 27.81 -22.29 -10.61
N THR A 313 27.42 -23.19 -9.69
CA THR A 313 26.01 -23.42 -9.36
C THR A 313 25.36 -22.17 -8.77
N ARG A 314 26.07 -21.42 -7.91
CA ARG A 314 25.58 -20.17 -7.33
C ARG A 314 25.30 -19.12 -8.39
N TRP A 315 26.20 -18.96 -9.36
CA TRP A 315 26.00 -18.04 -10.48
C TRP A 315 24.81 -18.46 -11.37
N LEU A 316 24.70 -19.74 -11.71
CA LEU A 316 23.55 -20.25 -12.47
C LEU A 316 22.23 -20.06 -11.71
N TRP A 317 22.25 -20.20 -10.38
CA TRP A 317 21.09 -19.94 -9.54
C TRP A 317 20.70 -18.45 -9.55
N GLU A 318 21.66 -17.54 -9.41
CA GLU A 318 21.42 -16.10 -9.53
C GLU A 318 20.86 -15.72 -10.91
N GLN A 319 21.38 -16.35 -11.99
CA GLN A 319 20.82 -16.21 -13.33
C GLN A 319 19.39 -16.73 -13.43
N LEU A 320 19.09 -17.89 -12.85
CA LEU A 320 17.74 -18.46 -12.85
C LEU A 320 16.76 -17.51 -12.15
N LEU A 321 17.14 -16.94 -10.99
CA LEU A 321 16.33 -15.96 -10.27
C LEU A 321 16.09 -14.69 -11.09
N SER A 322 17.11 -14.20 -11.81
CA SER A 322 16.99 -13.03 -12.68
C SER A 322 16.02 -13.29 -13.84
N VAL A 323 16.15 -14.43 -14.52
CA VAL A 323 15.25 -14.80 -15.63
C VAL A 323 13.83 -15.08 -15.12
N ALA A 324 13.68 -15.73 -13.96
CA ALA A 324 12.38 -16.01 -13.37
C ALA A 324 11.56 -14.73 -13.10
N ARG A 325 12.21 -13.62 -12.74
CA ARG A 325 11.55 -12.30 -12.60
C ARG A 325 11.00 -11.76 -13.91
N VAL A 326 11.64 -12.05 -15.04
CA VAL A 326 11.13 -11.64 -16.36
C VAL A 326 9.98 -12.55 -16.80
N VAL A 327 10.07 -13.84 -16.49
CA VAL A 327 9.07 -14.84 -16.87
C VAL A 327 7.80 -14.72 -16.03
N SER A 328 7.93 -14.34 -14.76
CA SER A 328 6.86 -14.28 -13.75
C SER A 328 6.97 -12.97 -12.96
N GLU A 329 6.72 -11.86 -13.63
CA GLU A 329 6.96 -10.49 -13.11
C GLU A 329 6.25 -10.17 -11.79
N ARG A 330 5.14 -10.84 -11.47
CA ARG A 330 4.27 -10.48 -10.34
C ARG A 330 4.07 -11.55 -9.29
N ASP A 331 4.43 -12.81 -9.58
CA ASP A 331 4.30 -13.91 -8.65
C ASP A 331 5.68 -14.27 -8.08
N VAL A 332 5.86 -13.97 -6.81
CA VAL A 332 7.08 -14.24 -6.04
C VAL A 332 6.84 -15.40 -5.07
N LEU A 333 5.73 -15.39 -4.32
CA LEU A 333 5.34 -16.40 -3.33
C LEU A 333 4.88 -17.70 -4.00
N THR A 334 5.21 -18.81 -3.35
CA THR A 334 4.66 -20.12 -3.68
C THR A 334 3.18 -20.23 -3.32
N VAL A 335 2.50 -21.26 -3.82
CA VAL A 335 1.08 -21.51 -3.56
C VAL A 335 0.84 -21.64 -2.06
N GLN A 336 1.69 -22.42 -1.38
CA GLN A 336 1.59 -22.61 0.07
C GLN A 336 1.89 -21.32 0.85
N GLN A 337 2.91 -20.54 0.46
CA GLN A 337 3.24 -19.31 1.16
C GLN A 337 2.13 -18.27 1.09
N ARG A 338 1.51 -18.13 -0.09
CA ARG A 338 0.37 -17.25 -0.26
C ARG A 338 -0.83 -17.74 0.54
N ARG A 339 -1.13 -19.05 0.49
CA ARG A 339 -2.21 -19.66 1.30
C ARG A 339 -2.02 -19.42 2.79
N ASP A 340 -0.82 -19.65 3.31
CA ASP A 340 -0.48 -19.40 4.70
C ASP A 340 -0.67 -17.92 5.05
N LEU A 341 -0.19 -17.00 4.21
CA LEU A 341 -0.33 -15.57 4.43
C LEU A 341 -1.81 -15.17 4.48
N VAL A 342 -2.60 -15.57 3.49
CA VAL A 342 -4.03 -15.25 3.45
C VAL A 342 -4.77 -15.79 4.69
N GLY A 343 -4.43 -17.00 5.14
CA GLY A 343 -4.97 -17.56 6.38
C GLY A 343 -4.63 -16.72 7.61
N LEU A 344 -3.44 -16.13 7.67
CA LEU A 344 -3.05 -15.20 8.74
C LEU A 344 -3.75 -13.84 8.61
N LEU A 345 -3.83 -13.29 7.40
CA LEU A 345 -4.47 -11.99 7.14
C LEU A 345 -5.95 -11.97 7.49
N ALA A 346 -6.64 -13.11 7.37
CA ALA A 346 -8.04 -13.25 7.78
C ALA A 346 -8.28 -12.98 9.28
N HIS A 347 -7.22 -13.00 10.10
CA HIS A 347 -7.27 -12.72 11.55
C HIS A 347 -6.69 -11.36 11.91
N CYS A 348 -6.37 -10.53 10.91
CA CYS A 348 -5.78 -9.21 11.09
C CYS A 348 -6.83 -8.10 10.92
N HIS A 349 -6.56 -6.96 11.55
CA HIS A 349 -7.43 -5.77 11.61
C HIS A 349 -6.70 -4.51 11.15
N ALA A 350 -5.45 -4.63 10.68
CA ALA A 350 -4.68 -3.53 10.13
C ALA A 350 -5.41 -2.84 8.95
N ASP A 351 -5.34 -1.52 8.89
CA ASP A 351 -5.95 -0.71 7.83
C ASP A 351 -5.16 -0.84 6.51
N SER A 352 -5.84 -1.23 5.44
CA SER A 352 -5.25 -1.48 4.13
C SER A 352 -4.74 -0.20 3.44
N ALA A 353 -5.43 0.93 3.64
CA ALA A 353 -5.06 2.21 3.03
C ALA A 353 -3.84 2.83 3.71
N ASP A 354 -3.80 2.79 5.05
CA ASP A 354 -2.64 3.19 5.85
C ASP A 354 -1.41 2.35 5.48
N LEU A 355 -1.60 1.04 5.32
CA LEU A 355 -0.54 0.13 4.94
C LEU A 355 0.06 0.50 3.57
N LEU A 356 -0.78 0.68 2.54
CA LEU A 356 -0.35 1.09 1.20
C LEU A 356 0.39 2.43 1.23
N ARG A 357 -0.19 3.46 1.87
CA ARG A 357 0.45 4.77 2.05
C ARG A 357 1.84 4.66 2.69
N SER A 358 1.99 3.75 3.65
CA SER A 358 3.24 3.59 4.37
C SER A 358 4.32 2.81 3.62
N VAL A 359 3.93 1.90 2.71
CA VAL A 359 4.85 1.03 1.95
C VAL A 359 5.22 1.65 0.61
N LEU A 360 4.27 2.36 -0.04
CA LEU A 360 4.46 3.06 -1.31
C LEU A 360 4.30 4.59 -1.12
N PRO A 361 5.14 5.25 -0.30
CA PRO A 361 4.98 6.68 0.04
C PRO A 361 5.23 7.65 -1.13
N TYR A 362 5.69 7.15 -2.28
CA TYR A 362 6.03 7.95 -3.46
C TYR A 362 5.19 7.56 -4.69
N ALA A 363 4.12 6.78 -4.51
CA ALA A 363 3.22 6.50 -5.61
C ALA A 363 2.35 7.74 -5.88
N ASP A 364 2.36 8.25 -7.11
CA ASP A 364 1.56 9.42 -7.53
C ASP A 364 0.06 9.18 -7.32
N GLU A 365 -0.39 7.97 -7.63
CA GLU A 365 -1.71 7.46 -7.30
C GLU A 365 -1.57 6.11 -6.62
N LEU A 366 -2.23 5.95 -5.47
CA LEU A 366 -2.27 4.67 -4.79
C LEU A 366 -3.26 3.74 -5.49
N PRO A 367 -2.86 2.50 -5.78
CA PRO A 367 -3.78 1.51 -6.29
C PRO A 367 -4.97 1.31 -5.34
N ARG A 368 -6.15 1.10 -5.92
CA ARG A 368 -7.35 0.81 -5.14
C ARG A 368 -7.24 -0.63 -4.65
N ALA A 369 -7.21 -0.81 -3.33
CA ALA A 369 -7.28 -2.12 -2.70
C ALA A 369 -8.19 -2.03 -1.48
N SER A 370 -9.07 -3.02 -1.33
CA SER A 370 -10.17 -2.97 -0.38
C SER A 370 -9.97 -3.85 0.85
N GLY A 371 -8.87 -4.61 0.91
CA GLY A 371 -8.40 -5.22 2.14
C GLY A 371 -7.00 -5.84 2.02
N LEU A 372 -6.58 -6.51 3.10
CA LEU A 372 -5.17 -6.88 3.28
C LEU A 372 -4.68 -7.90 2.26
N VAL A 373 -5.54 -8.83 1.81
CA VAL A 373 -5.16 -9.84 0.80
C VAL A 373 -4.80 -9.17 -0.51
N GLU A 374 -5.67 -8.29 -1.00
CA GLU A 374 -5.48 -7.54 -2.23
C GLU A 374 -4.24 -6.63 -2.16
N VAL A 375 -4.04 -5.93 -1.03
CA VAL A 375 -2.83 -5.14 -0.79
C VAL A 375 -1.57 -6.00 -0.88
N THR A 376 -1.56 -7.18 -0.26
CA THR A 376 -0.37 -8.05 -0.31
C THR A 376 -0.12 -8.66 -1.69
N ASP A 377 -1.15 -9.08 -2.40
CA ASP A 377 -1.05 -9.57 -3.79
C ASP A 377 -0.53 -8.44 -4.72
N LEU A 378 -0.95 -7.20 -4.49
CA LEU A 378 -0.47 -6.04 -5.23
C LEU A 378 1.01 -5.76 -4.96
N LEU A 379 1.40 -5.70 -3.67
CA LEU A 379 2.77 -5.40 -3.24
C LEU A 379 3.77 -6.50 -3.59
N GLU A 380 3.31 -7.71 -3.87
CA GLU A 380 4.12 -8.80 -4.40
C GLU A 380 4.76 -8.47 -5.75
N GLY A 381 4.04 -7.70 -6.59
CA GLY A 381 4.51 -7.28 -7.91
C GLY A 381 5.42 -6.05 -7.92
N TYR A 382 5.77 -5.49 -6.75
CA TYR A 382 6.67 -4.35 -6.67
C TYR A 382 8.08 -4.80 -6.30
N ASP A 383 9.06 -4.35 -7.07
CA ASP A 383 10.47 -4.53 -6.73
C ASP A 383 10.90 -3.56 -5.61
N PRO A 384 11.90 -3.95 -4.80
CA PRO A 384 12.51 -3.02 -3.87
C PRO A 384 13.21 -1.88 -4.62
N VAL A 385 13.02 -0.65 -4.13
CA VAL A 385 13.75 0.52 -4.63
C VAL A 385 15.27 0.27 -4.52
N ALA A 386 16.02 0.65 -5.55
CA ALA A 386 17.47 0.45 -5.63
C ALA A 386 18.18 0.83 -4.31
N GLY A 387 18.90 -0.13 -3.72
CA GLY A 387 19.60 0.03 -2.45
C GLY A 387 18.81 -0.35 -1.19
N ARG A 388 17.53 -0.73 -1.30
CA ARG A 388 16.79 -1.41 -0.22
C ARG A 388 16.80 -2.92 -0.43
N LEU A 389 17.10 -3.67 0.63
CA LEU A 389 17.11 -5.14 0.59
C LEU A 389 15.72 -5.76 0.81
N MET A 390 14.79 -5.00 1.41
CA MET A 390 13.47 -5.50 1.79
C MET A 390 12.44 -5.26 0.68
N PRO A 391 11.84 -6.31 0.08
CA PRO A 391 10.72 -6.17 -0.86
C PRO A 391 9.50 -5.53 -0.20
N PRO A 392 8.71 -4.70 -0.92
CA PRO A 392 7.48 -4.06 -0.43
C PRO A 392 6.50 -5.03 0.25
N LEU A 393 6.28 -6.22 -0.32
CA LEU A 393 5.49 -7.28 0.31
C LEU A 393 5.95 -7.61 1.74
N LEU A 394 7.26 -7.87 1.94
CA LEU A 394 7.78 -8.19 3.26
C LEU A 394 7.73 -6.99 4.22
N GLN A 395 7.91 -5.77 3.69
CA GLN A 395 7.72 -4.55 4.48
C GLN A 395 6.29 -4.44 5.01
N ALA A 396 5.30 -4.73 4.18
CA ALA A 396 3.89 -4.71 4.54
C ALA A 396 3.55 -5.74 5.61
N VAL A 397 3.97 -7.00 5.43
CA VAL A 397 3.67 -8.06 6.40
C VAL A 397 4.32 -7.80 7.76
N VAL A 398 5.54 -7.22 7.79
CA VAL A 398 6.16 -6.78 9.06
C VAL A 398 5.34 -5.68 9.74
N LYS A 399 4.81 -4.71 8.98
CA LYS A 399 3.97 -3.64 9.52
C LYS A 399 2.64 -4.17 10.07
N ILE A 400 2.01 -5.11 9.39
CA ILE A 400 0.81 -5.81 9.88
C ILE A 400 1.15 -6.53 11.19
N ALA A 401 2.22 -7.33 11.22
CA ALA A 401 2.64 -8.06 12.42
C ALA A 401 2.88 -7.13 13.62
N LEU A 402 3.53 -5.97 13.41
CA LEU A 402 3.74 -4.97 14.45
C LEU A 402 2.42 -4.36 14.94
N THR A 403 1.50 -4.03 14.03
CA THR A 403 0.19 -3.45 14.35
C THR A 403 -0.65 -4.42 15.17
N GLU A 404 -0.74 -5.68 14.73
CA GLU A 404 -1.43 -6.76 15.44
C GLU A 404 -0.76 -7.07 16.80
N GLY A 405 0.56 -7.01 16.85
CA GLY A 405 1.32 -7.21 18.09
C GLY A 405 1.06 -6.11 19.13
N CYS A 406 0.90 -4.86 18.69
CA CYS A 406 0.58 -3.74 19.58
C CYS A 406 -0.78 -3.89 20.27
N VAL A 407 -1.75 -4.57 19.64
CA VAL A 407 -3.06 -4.87 20.23
C VAL A 407 -3.12 -6.26 20.90
N GLY A 408 -1.98 -6.94 21.02
CA GLY A 408 -1.87 -8.24 21.68
C GLY A 408 -2.44 -9.43 20.90
N ASN A 409 -2.65 -9.29 19.58
CA ASN A 409 -3.16 -10.36 18.74
C ASN A 409 -2.08 -11.43 18.50
N ALA A 410 -2.41 -12.69 18.78
CA ALA A 410 -1.47 -13.81 18.68
C ALA A 410 -0.96 -14.05 17.25
N VAL A 411 -1.73 -13.64 16.23
CA VAL A 411 -1.37 -13.77 14.81
C VAL A 411 -0.04 -13.08 14.46
N ALA A 412 0.35 -12.06 15.23
CA ALA A 412 1.60 -11.33 15.04
C ALA A 412 2.84 -12.26 15.06
N ARG A 413 2.86 -13.27 15.95
CA ARG A 413 3.98 -14.23 16.04
C ARG A 413 4.03 -15.15 14.82
N ASP A 414 2.88 -15.54 14.29
CA ASP A 414 2.79 -16.41 13.12
C ASP A 414 3.15 -15.63 11.84
N LEU A 415 2.75 -14.36 11.73
CA LEU A 415 3.20 -13.45 10.68
C LEU A 415 4.71 -13.24 10.73
N ASP A 416 5.29 -13.06 11.91
CA ASP A 416 6.74 -12.93 12.06
C ASP A 416 7.49 -14.19 11.63
N ALA A 417 6.98 -15.37 12.01
CA ALA A 417 7.53 -16.65 11.57
C ALA A 417 7.39 -16.84 10.05
N TRP A 418 6.27 -16.41 9.46
CA TRP A 418 6.07 -16.40 8.02
C TRP A 418 7.10 -15.50 7.32
N VAL A 419 7.30 -14.25 7.80
CA VAL A 419 8.27 -13.31 7.24
C VAL A 419 9.68 -13.90 7.27
N THR A 420 10.09 -14.51 8.38
CA THR A 420 11.43 -15.13 8.49
C THR A 420 11.63 -16.24 7.46
N ARG A 421 10.63 -17.12 7.27
CA ARG A 421 10.71 -18.20 6.26
C ARG A 421 10.76 -17.67 4.83
N VAL A 422 9.94 -16.67 4.51
CA VAL A 422 9.89 -16.11 3.15
C VAL A 422 11.12 -15.25 2.85
N ALA A 423 11.61 -14.48 3.81
CA ALA A 423 12.83 -13.67 3.67
C ALA A 423 14.04 -14.54 3.30
N LEU A 424 14.25 -15.65 4.00
CA LEU A 424 15.32 -16.61 3.71
C LEU A 424 15.25 -17.11 2.27
N ARG A 425 14.05 -17.48 1.81
CA ARG A 425 13.81 -17.97 0.45
C ARG A 425 14.14 -16.93 -0.61
N LEU A 426 13.80 -15.66 -0.34
CA LEU A 426 14.04 -14.53 -1.23
C LEU A 426 15.49 -14.02 -1.18
N GLY A 427 16.36 -14.64 -0.37
CA GLY A 427 17.74 -14.19 -0.19
C GLY A 427 17.86 -12.88 0.59
N VAL A 428 16.82 -12.52 1.35
CA VAL A 428 16.82 -11.33 2.21
C VAL A 428 17.50 -11.69 3.54
N PRO A 429 18.61 -11.03 3.92
CA PRO A 429 19.32 -11.35 5.17
C PRO A 429 18.45 -11.12 6.40
N GLU A 430 18.53 -12.00 7.39
CA GLU A 430 17.81 -11.86 8.67
C GLU A 430 18.09 -10.52 9.35
N ALA A 431 19.35 -10.05 9.29
CA ALA A 431 19.73 -8.74 9.81
C ALA A 431 18.99 -7.58 9.13
N ALA A 432 18.65 -7.69 7.84
CA ALA A 432 17.88 -6.68 7.13
C ALA A 432 16.41 -6.66 7.60
N VAL A 433 15.82 -7.84 7.85
CA VAL A 433 14.48 -7.96 8.43
C VAL A 433 14.44 -7.39 9.84
N ALA A 434 15.42 -7.74 10.68
CA ALA A 434 15.54 -7.24 12.05
C ALA A 434 15.73 -5.72 12.07
N GLN A 435 16.64 -5.18 11.25
CA GLN A 435 16.85 -3.73 11.13
C GLN A 435 15.59 -2.99 10.67
N PHE A 436 14.85 -3.54 9.70
CA PHE A 436 13.59 -2.95 9.27
C PHE A 436 12.53 -3.00 10.37
N ARG A 437 12.41 -4.11 11.10
CA ARG A 437 11.53 -4.20 12.28
C ARG A 437 11.87 -3.12 13.31
N GLU A 438 13.14 -2.91 13.63
CA GLU A 438 13.55 -1.86 14.57
C GLU A 438 13.29 -0.44 14.03
N ASP A 439 13.51 -0.21 12.73
CA ASP A 439 13.26 1.10 12.10
C ASP A 439 11.77 1.46 12.04
N VAL A 440 10.88 0.46 12.02
CA VAL A 440 9.43 0.63 11.90
C VAL A 440 8.70 0.42 13.24
N ARG A 441 9.34 -0.23 14.21
CA ARG A 441 8.78 -0.40 15.55
C ARG A 441 8.50 1.00 16.11
N PRO A 442 7.24 1.31 16.48
CA PRO A 442 6.94 2.56 17.16
C PRO A 442 7.81 2.60 18.42
N ALA A 443 8.51 3.71 18.65
CA ALA A 443 9.28 3.89 19.87
C ALA A 443 8.37 3.54 21.06
N PRO A 444 8.87 2.80 22.08
CA PRO A 444 8.07 2.50 23.24
C PRO A 444 7.44 3.81 23.70
N ARG A 445 6.10 3.82 23.76
CA ARG A 445 5.36 4.91 24.37
C ARG A 445 5.75 4.86 25.84
N ASP A 446 6.87 5.51 26.17
CA ASP A 446 7.12 5.89 27.55
C ASP A 446 5.89 6.67 27.96
N SER A 447 5.24 6.14 28.98
CA SER A 447 4.00 6.61 29.55
C SER A 447 4.23 7.95 30.23
N SER A 448 4.41 8.98 29.42
CA SER A 448 3.94 10.33 29.67
C SER A 448 3.37 10.84 28.34
N SER A 449 2.08 10.59 28.12
CA SER A 449 1.33 11.29 27.09
C SER A 449 1.30 12.78 27.45
N ALA A 450 2.34 13.52 27.04
CA ALA A 450 2.14 14.91 26.68
C ALA A 450 1.16 14.85 25.51
N VAL A 451 -0.07 15.30 25.73
CA VAL A 451 -1.07 15.47 24.67
C VAL A 451 -0.37 16.19 23.51
N VAL A 452 -0.19 15.51 22.38
CA VAL A 452 0.42 16.15 21.21
C VAL A 452 -0.64 17.10 20.68
N GLY A 453 -0.53 18.37 21.06
CA GLY A 453 -1.48 19.40 20.66
C GLY A 453 -1.56 19.54 19.13
N PRO A 454 -2.68 20.06 18.62
CA PRO A 454 -2.91 20.24 17.19
C PRO A 454 -1.83 21.13 16.55
N ARG A 455 -1.50 20.86 15.28
CA ARG A 455 -0.49 21.62 14.52
C ARG A 455 -1.14 22.35 13.36
N VAL A 456 -0.76 23.61 13.21
CA VAL A 456 -1.14 24.46 12.07
C VAL A 456 0.11 24.69 11.23
N GLN A 457 0.17 24.04 10.08
CA GLN A 457 1.34 24.03 9.21
C GLN A 457 1.13 24.96 8.04
N VAL A 458 1.93 26.00 7.98
CA VAL A 458 1.83 27.06 6.98
C VAL A 458 2.99 26.88 6.01
N GLU A 459 2.71 26.40 4.81
CA GLU A 459 3.67 26.58 3.71
C GLU A 459 3.56 28.00 3.22
N LEU A 460 4.65 28.74 3.41
CA LEU A 460 4.73 30.14 3.09
C LEU A 460 5.68 30.31 1.90
N LEU A 461 5.18 30.96 0.86
CA LEU A 461 5.92 31.23 -0.37
C LEU A 461 6.14 32.75 -0.49
N PRO A 462 7.28 33.28 -0.02
CA PRO A 462 7.56 34.70 -0.09
C PRO A 462 7.95 35.12 -1.51
N LEU A 463 7.36 36.22 -1.99
CA LEU A 463 7.76 36.87 -3.22
C LEU A 463 8.83 37.92 -2.92
N ALA A 464 9.83 38.06 -3.80
CA ALA A 464 10.85 39.10 -3.66
C ALA A 464 10.19 40.49 -3.64
N PRO A 465 10.51 41.38 -2.66
CA PRO A 465 11.65 41.32 -1.73
C PRO A 465 11.40 40.65 -0.35
N GLY A 466 10.28 39.95 -0.14
CA GLY A 466 9.97 39.22 1.10
C GLY A 466 8.89 39.87 1.97
N HIS A 467 8.02 40.67 1.37
CA HIS A 467 6.93 41.39 2.07
C HIS A 467 5.52 40.99 1.61
N ARG A 468 5.45 40.18 0.54
CA ARG A 468 4.24 39.63 -0.03
C ARG A 468 4.36 38.11 -0.04
N PHE A 469 3.26 37.43 0.20
CA PHE A 469 3.23 35.99 0.36
C PHE A 469 2.05 35.39 -0.38
N THR A 470 2.24 34.19 -0.92
CA THR A 470 1.16 33.21 -1.08
C THR A 470 1.37 32.13 -0.02
N PHE A 471 0.29 31.44 0.35
CA PHE A 471 0.41 30.42 1.39
C PHE A 471 -0.67 29.34 1.27
N GLN A 472 -0.37 28.18 1.84
CA GLN A 472 -1.36 27.16 2.16
C GLN A 472 -1.23 26.72 3.61
N ILE A 473 -2.36 26.43 4.25
CA ILE A 473 -2.43 25.99 5.64
C ILE A 473 -3.00 24.58 5.68
N TRP A 474 -2.24 23.71 6.35
CA TRP A 474 -2.64 22.36 6.72
C TRP A 474 -2.93 22.30 8.21
N VAL A 475 -3.92 21.49 8.59
CA VAL A 475 -4.19 21.15 9.99
C VAL A 475 -3.83 19.71 10.22
N TRP A 476 -3.11 19.47 11.31
CA TRP A 476 -2.80 18.13 11.80
C TRP A 476 -3.24 17.96 13.26
N ASP A 477 -3.87 16.84 13.59
CA ASP A 477 -4.27 16.46 14.95
C ASP A 477 -3.80 15.06 15.34
N ALA A 478 -3.98 14.71 16.62
CA ALA A 478 -3.52 13.44 17.18
C ALA A 478 -4.33 12.24 16.66
N GLU A 479 -5.52 12.49 16.13
CA GLU A 479 -6.44 11.55 15.50
C GLU A 479 -6.03 11.21 14.05
N GLY A 480 -4.99 11.88 13.53
CA GLY A 480 -4.41 11.58 12.21
C GLY A 480 -5.03 12.38 11.07
N ARG A 481 -5.84 13.40 11.35
CA ARG A 481 -6.28 14.37 10.34
C ARG A 481 -5.04 15.06 9.78
N HIS A 482 -4.94 15.16 8.46
CA HIS A 482 -3.91 15.95 7.79
C HIS A 482 -4.40 16.44 6.43
N GLU A 483 -4.97 17.64 6.39
CA GLU A 483 -5.60 18.18 5.18
C GLU A 483 -5.35 19.67 5.01
N VAL A 484 -5.43 20.12 3.75
CA VAL A 484 -5.41 21.55 3.41
C VAL A 484 -6.75 22.15 3.79
N VAL A 485 -6.74 23.13 4.68
CA VAL A 485 -7.95 23.84 5.12
C VAL A 485 -8.04 25.24 4.53
N LEU A 486 -6.92 25.79 4.05
CA LEU A 486 -6.89 27.12 3.46
C LEU A 486 -5.77 27.27 2.43
N VAL A 487 -6.11 27.77 1.25
CA VAL A 487 -5.15 28.15 0.20
C VAL A 487 -5.34 29.63 -0.14
N GLN A 488 -4.22 30.34 -0.36
CA GLN A 488 -4.20 31.73 -0.78
C GLN A 488 -3.19 31.91 -1.92
N ASP A 489 -3.70 31.86 -3.15
CA ASP A 489 -2.91 31.94 -4.39
C ASP A 489 -2.62 33.38 -4.85
N SER A 490 -3.30 34.38 -4.25
CA SER A 490 -3.07 35.80 -4.52
C SER A 490 -2.16 36.42 -3.48
N GLU A 491 -1.28 37.33 -3.91
CA GLU A 491 -0.32 38.01 -3.04
C GLU A 491 -0.97 38.75 -1.86
N VAL A 492 -0.56 38.40 -0.65
CA VAL A 492 -1.05 39.00 0.59
C VAL A 492 0.07 39.54 1.46
N SER A 493 -0.28 40.44 2.37
CA SER A 493 0.60 40.92 3.44
C SER A 493 0.73 39.90 4.57
N SER A 494 1.74 40.07 5.44
CA SER A 494 1.89 39.23 6.64
C SER A 494 0.69 39.31 7.58
N GLU A 495 0.03 40.46 7.69
CA GLU A 495 -1.19 40.63 8.50
C GLU A 495 -2.33 39.72 8.00
N GLN A 496 -2.51 39.62 6.69
CA GLN A 496 -3.49 38.72 6.07
C GLN A 496 -3.13 37.24 6.24
N VAL A 497 -1.84 36.89 6.29
CA VAL A 497 -1.40 35.53 6.65
C VAL A 497 -1.80 35.21 8.10
N VAL A 498 -1.56 36.15 9.03
CA VAL A 498 -1.95 35.99 10.45
C VAL A 498 -3.46 35.88 10.60
N GLU A 499 -4.25 36.65 9.86
CA GLU A 499 -5.71 36.52 9.84
C GLU A 499 -6.16 35.14 9.35
N GLY A 500 -5.51 34.62 8.29
CA GLY A 500 -5.75 33.26 7.80
C GLY A 500 -5.48 32.19 8.88
N ILE A 501 -4.36 32.31 9.59
CA ILE A 501 -4.00 31.41 10.71
C ILE A 501 -5.02 31.53 11.85
N ARG A 502 -5.41 32.75 12.23
CA ARG A 502 -6.40 33.00 13.30
C ARG A 502 -7.75 32.37 12.97
N ARG A 503 -8.18 32.47 11.70
CA ARG A 503 -9.41 31.82 11.20
C ARG A 503 -9.33 30.30 11.28
N VAL A 504 -8.22 29.70 10.84
CA VAL A 504 -8.02 28.24 10.92
C VAL A 504 -8.01 27.76 12.37
N LEU A 505 -7.29 28.45 13.25
CA LEU A 505 -7.27 28.14 14.69
C LEU A 505 -8.67 28.18 15.32
N ARG A 506 -9.53 29.10 14.89
CA ARG A 506 -10.90 29.24 15.41
C ARG A 506 -11.84 28.16 14.88
N ASN A 507 -11.76 27.87 13.59
CA ASN A 507 -12.76 27.04 12.90
C ASN A 507 -12.41 25.56 12.90
N GLU A 508 -11.13 25.23 12.71
CA GLU A 508 -10.67 23.87 12.44
C GLU A 508 -10.08 23.16 13.65
N VAL A 509 -9.51 23.91 14.60
CA VAL A 509 -8.85 23.34 15.77
C VAL A 509 -9.80 23.20 16.97
N GLN A 510 -10.71 24.16 17.18
CA GLN A 510 -11.78 24.22 18.20
C GLN A 510 -11.38 23.89 19.66
N GLU A 511 -10.92 22.68 19.98
CA GLU A 511 -10.40 22.25 21.27
C GLU A 511 -8.87 22.46 21.36
N HIS A 512 -8.33 22.75 22.55
CA HIS A 512 -6.88 22.89 22.79
C HIS A 512 -6.15 23.92 21.91
N VAL A 513 -6.86 24.96 21.48
CA VAL A 513 -6.34 26.03 20.61
C VAL A 513 -5.13 26.76 21.24
N ASP A 514 -5.06 26.83 22.56
CA ASP A 514 -3.92 27.32 23.36
C ASP A 514 -2.68 26.43 23.24
N GLN A 515 -2.89 25.14 22.97
CA GLN A 515 -1.85 24.14 22.72
C GLN A 515 -1.57 23.97 21.22
N ALA A 516 -2.04 24.84 20.34
CA ALA A 516 -1.70 24.72 18.92
C ALA A 516 -0.24 25.15 18.66
N LEU A 517 0.52 24.33 17.94
CA LEU A 517 1.84 24.69 17.40
C LEU A 517 1.70 25.20 15.97
N VAL A 518 2.21 26.40 15.69
CA VAL A 518 2.22 26.99 14.35
C VAL A 518 3.60 26.81 13.72
N GLU A 519 3.65 26.06 12.62
CA GLU A 519 4.89 25.71 11.91
C GLU A 519 4.94 26.43 10.56
N PHE A 520 5.93 27.29 10.34
CA PHE A 520 6.14 27.93 9.06
C PHE A 520 7.19 27.17 8.25
N PHE A 521 6.78 26.61 7.12
CA PHE A 521 7.68 26.00 6.15
C PHE A 521 8.08 27.04 5.10
N VAL A 522 9.38 27.28 4.99
CA VAL A 522 9.96 28.26 4.06
C VAL A 522 11.20 27.68 3.39
N ALA A 523 11.47 28.13 2.16
CA ALA A 523 12.71 27.76 1.48
C ALA A 523 13.94 28.27 2.26
N PRO A 524 15.12 27.62 2.14
CA PRO A 524 16.32 27.99 2.90
C PRO A 524 16.76 29.46 2.77
N SER A 525 16.44 30.12 1.66
CA SER A 525 16.68 31.56 1.47
C SER A 525 15.90 32.44 2.44
N TRP A 526 14.76 31.98 2.94
CA TRP A 526 13.78 32.75 3.71
C TRP A 526 13.72 32.39 5.20
N LEU A 527 14.62 31.54 5.71
CA LEU A 527 14.69 31.15 7.13
C LEU A 527 14.95 32.28 8.14
N ARG A 528 15.14 33.52 7.65
CA ARG A 528 15.33 34.71 8.48
C ARG A 528 14.07 35.56 8.63
N LEU A 529 12.95 35.12 8.05
CA LEU A 529 11.66 35.78 8.27
C LEU A 529 11.33 35.84 9.77
N ASP A 530 10.70 36.93 10.17
CA ASP A 530 10.33 37.25 11.55
C ASP A 530 8.87 36.90 11.84
N VAL A 531 8.45 35.72 11.38
CA VAL A 531 7.07 35.22 11.45
C VAL A 531 6.48 35.22 12.86
N ASP A 532 7.30 35.06 13.89
CA ASP A 532 6.92 35.15 15.30
C ASP A 532 6.53 36.57 15.74
N THR A 533 7.00 37.60 15.06
CA THR A 533 6.71 39.01 15.38
C THR A 533 5.49 39.54 14.64
N TRP A 534 4.93 38.77 13.70
CA TRP A 534 3.77 39.18 12.94
C TRP A 534 2.54 39.30 13.84
N LYS A 535 1.71 40.28 13.52
CA LYS A 535 0.53 40.63 14.31
C LYS A 535 -0.63 41.02 13.43
N LEU A 536 -1.82 40.87 14.00
CA LEU A 536 -3.06 41.40 13.47
C LEU A 536 -3.57 42.46 14.45
N ALA A 537 -3.84 43.67 13.95
CA ALA A 537 -4.38 44.74 14.77
C ALA A 537 -5.77 44.37 15.29
N GLY A 538 -6.01 44.64 16.58
CA GLY A 538 -7.33 44.51 17.17
C GLY A 538 -8.31 45.58 16.68
N ASN A 539 -9.61 45.30 16.75
CA ASN A 539 -10.66 46.33 16.59
C ASN A 539 -10.91 47.03 17.93
N GLU A 540 -11.81 48.03 17.99
CA GLU A 540 -12.08 48.81 19.22
C GLU A 540 -12.43 47.94 20.47
N ASP A 541 -12.96 46.73 20.26
CA ASP A 541 -13.36 45.78 21.31
C ASP A 541 -12.40 44.58 21.54
N ASP A 542 -11.33 44.43 20.75
CA ASP A 542 -10.47 43.21 20.76
C ASP A 542 -8.98 43.59 20.79
N SER A 543 -8.15 42.91 21.58
CA SER A 543 -6.71 43.23 21.67
C SER A 543 -5.91 42.74 20.45
N ASP A 544 -4.77 43.39 20.15
CA ASP A 544 -3.82 42.95 19.12
C ASP A 544 -3.49 41.45 19.26
N PHE A 545 -3.62 40.70 18.17
CA PHE A 545 -3.24 39.28 18.14
C PHE A 545 -1.76 39.15 17.73
N LEU A 546 -0.89 39.00 18.74
CA LEU A 546 0.55 38.79 18.57
C LEU A 546 0.83 37.29 18.40
N LEU A 547 1.25 36.86 17.20
CA LEU A 547 1.32 35.43 16.85
C LEU A 547 2.32 34.66 17.73
N GLY A 548 3.57 35.14 17.85
CA GLY A 548 4.63 34.48 18.63
C GLY A 548 4.52 34.59 20.15
N ILE A 549 3.51 35.31 20.65
CA ILE A 549 3.15 35.38 22.07
C ILE A 549 1.96 34.49 22.37
N SER A 550 0.95 34.55 21.50
CA SER A 550 -0.30 33.81 21.65
C SER A 550 -0.14 32.32 21.34
N ARG A 551 0.80 31.95 20.47
CA ARG A 551 1.03 30.57 20.02
C ARG A 551 2.51 30.22 20.02
N ARG A 552 2.80 28.92 20.07
CA ARG A 552 4.14 28.38 19.83
C ARG A 552 4.42 28.50 18.34
N VAL A 553 5.42 29.28 17.96
CA VAL A 553 5.75 29.56 16.55
C VAL A 553 7.16 29.11 16.24
N VAL A 554 7.31 28.28 15.21
CA VAL A 554 8.59 27.73 14.75
C VAL A 554 8.77 27.88 13.24
N LEU A 555 10.04 27.99 12.82
CA LEU A 555 10.44 27.92 11.42
C LEU A 555 10.95 26.51 11.07
N ARG A 556 10.59 26.04 9.89
CA ARG A 556 11.06 24.80 9.27
C ARG A 556 11.50 25.05 7.84
N SER A 557 12.50 24.29 7.39
CA SER A 557 12.92 24.29 5.99
C SER A 557 11.96 23.42 5.17
N SER A 558 11.54 23.91 4.00
CA SER A 558 10.78 23.09 3.04
C SER A 558 11.63 22.07 2.29
N SER A 559 12.96 22.16 2.37
CA SER A 559 13.90 21.30 1.63
C SER A 559 14.78 20.46 2.57
N ARG A 560 14.90 19.15 2.31
CA ARG A 560 15.88 18.23 2.95
C ARG A 560 16.55 17.35 1.88
N THR A 561 17.88 17.21 1.92
CA THR A 561 18.62 16.30 1.02
C THR A 561 18.86 14.93 1.66
N ARG A 562 19.31 13.96 0.86
CA ARG A 562 19.63 12.59 1.31
C ARG A 562 20.76 12.57 2.34
N GLU A 563 21.77 13.40 2.15
CA GLU A 563 22.94 13.54 3.04
C GLU A 563 22.49 14.12 4.39
N THR A 564 21.64 15.14 4.36
CA THR A 564 21.03 15.77 5.54
C THR A 564 20.25 14.76 6.40
N TYR A 565 19.54 13.82 5.77
CA TYR A 565 18.78 12.80 6.51
C TYR A 565 19.66 11.88 7.37
N SER A 566 20.89 11.57 6.91
CA SER A 566 21.81 10.71 7.65
C SER A 566 22.35 11.37 8.92
N GLY A 567 22.73 12.65 8.84
CA GLY A 567 23.14 13.46 9.98
C GLY A 567 21.99 13.69 10.96
N TRP A 568 20.79 13.94 10.41
CA TRP A 568 19.57 14.07 11.18
C TRP A 568 19.25 12.80 11.98
N LYS A 569 19.24 11.61 11.36
CA LYS A 569 18.98 10.33 12.06
C LYS A 569 19.99 10.07 13.18
N ARG A 570 21.26 10.46 12.99
CA ARG A 570 22.30 10.36 14.03
C ARG A 570 21.97 11.27 15.21
N ARG A 571 21.72 12.55 14.95
CA ARG A 571 21.40 13.56 15.98
C ARG A 571 20.08 13.27 16.70
N THR A 572 19.10 12.65 16.03
CA THR A 572 17.85 12.19 16.66
C THR A 572 18.12 11.20 17.79
N LYS A 573 19.04 10.24 17.59
CA LYS A 573 19.40 9.24 18.62
C LYS A 573 20.09 9.88 19.82
N ALA A 574 20.85 10.94 19.60
CA ALA A 574 21.58 11.65 20.64
C ALA A 574 20.76 12.77 21.31
N LEU A 575 19.54 13.06 20.85
CA LEU A 575 18.81 14.28 21.20
C LEU A 575 18.53 14.44 22.71
N LEU A 576 18.25 13.33 23.40
CA LEU A 576 18.00 13.31 24.86
C LEU A 576 19.26 13.62 25.69
N SER A 577 20.45 13.31 25.18
CA SER A 577 21.73 13.54 25.85
C SER A 577 22.54 14.68 25.21
N SER A 578 21.96 15.37 24.21
CA SER A 578 22.65 16.35 23.39
C SER A 578 22.90 17.63 24.18
N GLN A 579 24.16 18.08 24.18
CA GLN A 579 24.53 19.39 24.70
C GLN A 579 24.41 20.43 23.59
N PRO A 580 23.84 21.62 23.84
CA PRO A 580 23.78 22.69 22.84
C PRO A 580 25.19 23.10 22.37
N LEU A 581 25.38 23.13 21.04
CA LEU A 581 26.62 23.63 20.43
C LEU A 581 26.49 25.13 20.12
N VAL A 582 27.45 25.94 20.56
CA VAL A 582 27.48 27.38 20.22
C VAL A 582 28.29 27.61 18.95
N LEU A 583 27.65 28.19 17.94
CA LEU A 583 28.31 28.73 16.75
C LEU A 583 28.40 30.25 16.86
N ASP A 584 29.57 30.73 17.26
CA ASP A 584 29.89 32.13 17.49
C ASP A 584 30.36 32.86 16.20
N HIS A 585 30.83 34.10 16.34
CA HIS A 585 31.37 34.90 15.24
C HIS A 585 32.57 34.25 14.51
N HIS A 586 33.34 33.38 15.17
CA HIS A 586 34.41 32.61 14.51
C HIS A 586 33.87 31.53 13.58
N SER A 587 32.59 31.19 13.71
CA SER A 587 31.87 30.22 12.88
C SER A 587 31.11 30.90 11.73
N ALA A 588 31.40 32.17 11.42
CA ALA A 588 30.78 32.92 10.32
C ALA A 588 31.16 32.37 8.93
N ASP A 589 32.32 31.73 8.82
CA ASP A 589 32.73 31.00 7.61
C ASP A 589 31.96 29.66 7.53
N PRO A 590 31.25 29.37 6.42
CA PRO A 590 30.51 28.12 6.25
C PRO A 590 31.37 26.86 6.45
N THR A 591 32.63 26.89 6.02
CA THR A 591 33.57 25.78 6.13
C THR A 591 33.89 25.49 7.59
N VAL A 592 34.06 26.55 8.39
CA VAL A 592 34.35 26.43 9.83
C VAL A 592 33.11 25.97 10.59
N ALA A 593 31.93 26.49 10.25
CA ALA A 593 30.66 26.04 10.82
C ALA A 593 30.43 24.54 10.55
N GLN A 594 30.64 24.11 9.31
CA GLN A 594 30.53 22.70 8.92
C GLN A 594 31.54 21.83 9.69
N ALA A 595 32.81 22.23 9.74
CA ALA A 595 33.84 21.49 10.47
C ALA A 595 33.52 21.34 11.97
N ARG A 596 32.97 22.38 12.61
CA ARG A 596 32.52 22.30 14.01
C ARG A 596 31.33 21.35 14.20
N LEU A 597 30.38 21.36 13.27
CA LEU A 597 29.23 20.46 13.29
C LEU A 597 29.64 18.99 13.09
N GLU A 598 30.64 18.72 12.25
CA GLU A 598 31.21 17.38 12.07
C GLU A 598 32.06 16.93 13.25
N ALA A 599 32.80 17.85 13.89
CA ALA A 599 33.54 17.57 15.12
C ALA A 599 32.62 17.26 16.32
N THR A 600 31.37 17.73 16.28
CA THR A 600 30.35 17.46 17.30
C THR A 600 29.12 16.78 16.66
N PRO A 601 29.25 15.52 16.21
CA PRO A 601 28.25 14.86 15.36
C PRO A 601 26.91 14.59 16.07
N ASP A 602 26.90 14.70 17.40
CA ASP A 602 25.74 14.41 18.26
C ASP A 602 25.00 15.67 18.73
N ALA A 603 25.46 16.86 18.36
CA ALA A 603 24.80 18.14 18.69
C ALA A 603 23.51 18.33 17.88
N GLY A 604 22.35 17.97 18.44
CA GLY A 604 21.04 18.18 17.84
C GLY A 604 20.51 19.60 18.02
N ILE A 605 21.08 20.36 18.96
CA ILE A 605 20.70 21.74 19.30
C ILE A 605 21.90 22.65 19.06
N VAL A 606 21.67 23.74 18.33
CA VAL A 606 22.68 24.77 18.06
C VAL A 606 22.19 26.13 18.53
N ILE A 607 23.07 26.87 19.20
CA ILE A 607 22.88 28.29 19.51
C ILE A 607 23.75 29.08 18.54
N MET A 608 23.11 29.87 17.68
CA MET A 608 23.82 30.70 16.70
C MET A 608 23.98 32.13 17.23
N CYS A 609 25.24 32.55 17.38
CA CYS A 609 25.64 33.87 17.86
C CYS A 609 26.62 34.51 16.88
N CYS A 610 26.12 34.91 15.71
CA CYS A 610 26.90 35.58 14.68
C CYS A 610 26.17 36.81 14.13
N GLU A 611 26.94 37.69 13.47
CA GLU A 611 26.41 38.92 12.89
C GLU A 611 25.30 38.65 11.86
N GLN A 612 24.39 39.62 11.75
CA GLN A 612 23.18 39.53 10.92
C GLN A 612 23.45 39.10 9.46
N GLN A 613 24.56 39.57 8.88
CA GLN A 613 24.97 39.26 7.51
C GLN A 613 25.38 37.79 7.29
N HIS A 614 25.77 37.08 8.34
CA HIS A 614 26.26 35.70 8.27
C HIS A 614 25.21 34.66 8.69
N GLN A 615 24.16 35.07 9.42
CA GLN A 615 23.12 34.18 9.97
C GLN A 615 22.52 33.21 8.93
N ASN A 616 22.16 33.67 7.73
CA ASN A 616 21.54 32.80 6.72
C ASN A 616 22.52 31.70 6.26
N ARG A 617 23.81 32.04 6.12
CA ARG A 617 24.83 31.07 5.71
C ARG A 617 25.02 29.99 6.77
N VAL A 618 25.08 30.38 8.04
CA VAL A 618 25.23 29.44 9.17
C VAL A 618 23.98 28.57 9.33
N LEU A 619 22.77 29.14 9.23
CA LEU A 619 21.51 28.38 9.26
C LEU A 619 21.47 27.28 8.18
N ARG A 620 21.95 27.58 6.97
CA ARG A 620 22.05 26.56 5.89
C ARG A 620 23.02 25.45 6.24
N GLN A 621 24.15 25.75 6.89
CA GLN A 621 25.10 24.73 7.35
C GLN A 621 24.48 23.83 8.43
N CYS A 622 23.76 24.41 9.39
CA CYS A 622 23.03 23.64 10.40
C CYS A 622 22.01 22.69 9.76
N LEU A 623 21.25 23.16 8.78
CA LEU A 623 20.31 22.33 8.03
C LEU A 623 21.01 21.22 7.26
N GLN A 624 22.08 21.54 6.52
CA GLN A 624 22.85 20.54 5.76
C GLN A 624 23.40 19.44 6.66
N ALA A 625 23.86 19.78 7.87
CA ALA A 625 24.37 18.86 8.88
C ALA A 625 23.27 18.08 9.66
N GLY A 626 21.99 18.34 9.37
CA GLY A 626 20.85 17.67 10.00
C GLY A 626 20.58 18.09 11.44
N VAL A 627 20.95 19.31 11.84
CA VAL A 627 20.63 19.87 13.17
C VAL A 627 19.12 20.03 13.32
N HIS A 628 18.57 19.62 14.47
CA HIS A 628 17.13 19.73 14.75
C HIS A 628 16.71 21.15 15.10
N THR A 629 17.42 21.75 16.05
CA THR A 629 17.01 23.02 16.63
C THR A 629 18.13 24.04 16.50
N VAL A 630 17.80 25.21 15.94
CA VAL A 630 18.68 26.37 15.96
C VAL A 630 17.97 27.51 16.68
N LEU A 631 18.57 27.99 17.77
CA LEU A 631 18.11 29.13 18.55
C LEU A 631 19.06 30.31 18.31
N TRP A 632 18.53 31.49 17.99
CA TRP A 632 19.35 32.68 17.81
C TRP A 632 18.61 33.97 18.11
N HIS A 633 19.37 35.01 18.38
CA HIS A 633 18.84 36.37 18.50
C HIS A 633 19.14 37.15 17.21
N ARG A 634 18.13 37.81 16.62
CA ARG A 634 18.30 38.44 15.28
C ARG A 634 19.30 39.60 15.25
N GLN A 635 19.56 40.27 16.39
CA GLN A 635 20.41 41.46 16.49
C GLN A 635 21.69 41.22 17.32
N ASN A 636 21.51 41.01 18.63
CA ASN A 636 22.60 40.73 19.56
C ASN A 636 23.25 39.36 19.28
N HIS A 637 24.57 39.30 19.35
CA HIS A 637 25.39 38.13 19.05
C HIS A 637 26.64 38.06 19.94
N ASP A 638 26.64 38.83 21.03
CA ASP A 638 27.72 38.90 22.01
C ASP A 638 27.71 37.68 22.95
N THR A 639 28.83 37.46 23.63
CA THR A 639 29.03 36.30 24.52
C THR A 639 28.01 36.23 25.65
N GLU A 640 27.53 37.38 26.14
CA GLU A 640 26.50 37.43 27.19
C GLU A 640 25.14 36.97 26.66
N THR A 641 24.78 37.34 25.43
CA THR A 641 23.59 36.79 24.76
C THR A 641 23.71 35.28 24.58
N ALA A 642 24.86 34.77 24.12
CA ALA A 642 25.10 33.33 23.96
C ALA A 642 24.90 32.57 25.28
N LYS A 643 25.43 33.12 26.37
CA LYS A 643 25.27 32.56 27.72
C LYS A 643 23.81 32.53 28.16
N ARG A 644 23.07 33.63 27.97
CA ARG A 644 21.63 33.67 28.32
C ARG A 644 20.81 32.65 27.53
N LEU A 645 21.13 32.42 26.25
CA LEU A 645 20.47 31.41 25.43
C LEU A 645 20.84 29.97 25.85
N LEU A 646 22.06 29.74 26.32
CA LEU A 646 22.47 28.46 26.91
C LEU A 646 21.70 28.21 28.22
N ASP A 647 21.68 29.20 29.12
CA ASP A 647 21.00 29.13 30.40
C ASP A 647 19.49 28.86 30.20
N LEU A 648 18.89 29.45 29.16
CA LEU A 648 17.49 29.23 28.80
C LEU A 648 17.15 27.76 28.47
N LEU A 649 18.10 27.04 27.87
CA LEU A 649 17.90 25.65 27.46
C LEU A 649 18.32 24.64 28.53
N GLN A 650 18.89 25.10 29.65
CA GLN A 650 19.39 24.23 30.70
C GLN A 650 18.24 23.48 31.39
N GLY A 651 18.27 22.14 31.33
CA GLY A 651 17.28 21.27 31.96
C GLY A 651 15.92 21.22 31.25
N ILE A 652 15.81 21.81 30.05
CA ILE A 652 14.59 21.80 29.24
C ILE A 652 14.66 20.65 28.23
N GLY A 653 13.59 19.85 28.15
CA GLY A 653 13.46 18.81 27.14
C GLY A 653 13.29 19.41 25.74
N HIS A 654 13.78 18.71 24.70
CA HIS A 654 13.70 19.22 23.32
C HIS A 654 12.28 19.61 22.89
N ALA A 655 11.27 18.83 23.29
CA ALA A 655 9.86 19.08 22.97
C ALA A 655 9.30 20.35 23.62
N ASP A 656 9.90 20.82 24.71
CA ASP A 656 9.43 21.98 25.47
C ASP A 656 10.06 23.31 24.99
N ILE A 657 11.08 23.24 24.11
CA ILE A 657 11.78 24.42 23.58
C ILE A 657 10.82 25.43 22.93
N PRO A 658 9.84 25.05 22.08
CA PRO A 658 8.91 26.01 21.49
C PRO A 658 8.09 26.79 22.53
N GLU A 659 7.68 26.14 23.61
CA GLU A 659 6.93 26.78 24.70
C GLU A 659 7.82 27.71 25.52
N THR A 660 9.03 27.27 25.87
CA THR A 660 10.03 28.09 26.55
C THR A 660 10.35 29.37 25.78
N VAL A 661 10.54 29.27 24.45
CA VAL A 661 10.78 30.43 23.59
C VAL A 661 9.56 31.37 23.54
N ARG A 662 8.34 30.83 23.47
CA ARG A 662 7.10 31.64 23.52
C ARG A 662 6.99 32.43 24.82
N LEU A 663 7.24 31.78 25.96
CA LEU A 663 7.21 32.41 27.28
C LEU A 663 8.28 33.49 27.42
N GLU A 664 9.49 33.29 26.90
CA GLU A 664 10.53 34.32 26.91
C GLU A 664 10.20 35.54 26.05
N ARG A 665 9.57 35.32 24.88
CA ARG A 665 9.04 36.42 24.08
C ARG A 665 7.96 37.20 24.83
N ALA A 666 7.09 36.49 25.58
CA ALA A 666 6.05 37.11 26.39
C ALA A 666 6.63 37.94 27.55
N ARG A 667 7.63 37.41 28.28
CA ARG A 667 8.36 38.13 29.33
C ARG A 667 8.99 39.42 28.81
N ALA A 668 9.55 39.38 27.60
CA ALA A 668 10.14 40.53 26.93
C ALA A 668 9.15 41.66 26.60
N LEU A 669 7.86 41.33 26.48
CA LEU A 669 6.78 42.28 26.20
C LEU A 669 6.24 42.93 27.49
N VAL A 670 6.27 42.21 28.61
CA VAL A 670 5.86 42.71 29.94
C VAL A 670 6.76 43.85 30.42
N ASP A 671 8.03 43.86 30.00
CA ASP A 671 8.99 44.93 30.29
C ASP A 671 9.30 45.73 29.00
N PRO A 672 8.45 46.73 28.65
CA PRO A 672 8.60 47.52 27.43
C PRO A 672 9.91 48.33 27.38
N GLU A 673 10.43 48.71 28.54
CA GLU A 673 11.58 49.62 28.71
C GLU A 673 12.92 48.88 28.70
N CYS A 674 12.94 47.57 28.99
CA CYS A 674 14.14 46.74 28.90
C CYS A 674 14.47 46.37 27.44
N LEU A 675 15.17 47.29 26.77
CA LEU A 675 15.63 47.11 25.38
C LEU A 675 16.63 45.94 25.20
N THR A 676 17.20 45.43 26.29
CA THR A 676 18.23 44.36 26.28
C THR A 676 17.67 42.97 26.61
N HIS A 677 16.35 42.82 26.77
CA HIS A 677 15.75 41.52 27.05
C HIS A 677 15.93 40.57 25.85
N HIS A 678 16.58 39.43 26.08
CA HIS A 678 16.97 38.47 25.03
C HIS A 678 15.77 37.81 24.30
N GLY A 679 14.57 37.87 24.88
CA GLY A 679 13.33 37.48 24.21
C GLY A 679 12.88 38.39 23.05
N ARG A 680 13.36 39.65 22.94
CA ARG A 680 12.80 40.67 22.01
C ARG A 680 13.03 40.45 20.52
N ARG A 681 13.85 39.48 20.13
CA ARG A 681 14.07 39.05 18.74
C ARG A 681 14.55 37.58 18.72
N LEU A 682 14.05 36.80 19.66
CA LEU A 682 14.41 35.40 19.78
C LEU A 682 13.74 34.60 18.66
N SER A 683 14.56 33.90 17.87
CA SER A 683 14.13 33.12 16.71
C SER A 683 14.41 31.66 16.93
N LEU A 684 13.52 30.80 16.42
CA LEU A 684 13.59 29.37 16.62
C LEU A 684 13.32 28.66 15.29
N LEU A 685 14.34 27.94 14.81
CA LEU A 685 14.19 26.89 13.81
C LEU A 685 14.06 25.58 14.58
N TYR A 686 12.99 24.84 14.33
CA TYR A 686 12.68 23.60 15.05
C TYR A 686 12.24 22.52 14.08
N ASP A 687 13.12 21.55 13.87
CA ASP A 687 12.96 20.44 12.94
C ASP A 687 13.08 19.09 13.68
N GLY A 688 12.32 18.99 14.77
CA GLY A 688 12.29 17.84 15.68
C GLY A 688 11.78 16.54 15.03
N PRO A 689 12.06 15.38 15.66
CA PRO A 689 11.63 14.06 15.21
C PRO A 689 10.17 13.74 15.52
N ASP A 690 9.46 14.64 16.19
CA ASP A 690 8.10 14.52 16.70
C ASP A 690 7.03 14.43 15.60
N HIS A 691 7.30 14.97 14.40
CA HIS A 691 6.37 14.93 13.27
C HIS A 691 7.11 15.13 11.93
N ARG A 692 6.66 14.46 10.86
CA ARG A 692 7.23 14.63 9.51
C ARG A 692 6.57 15.80 8.78
N PRO A 693 7.31 16.65 8.04
CA PRO A 693 6.71 17.68 7.20
C PRO A 693 5.66 17.08 6.23
N PRO A 694 4.57 17.80 5.91
CA PRO A 694 3.72 17.45 4.78
C PRO A 694 4.53 17.35 3.49
N PRO A 695 4.06 16.58 2.49
CA PRO A 695 4.53 16.72 1.11
C PRO A 695 4.07 18.09 0.60
N LEU A 696 4.85 19.11 0.92
CA LEU A 696 4.70 20.45 0.37
C LEU A 696 5.02 20.39 -1.12
N ALA A 697 4.38 21.28 -1.90
CA ALA A 697 4.28 21.17 -3.35
C ALA A 697 5.60 20.71 -4.01
N PRO A 698 5.55 19.81 -5.02
CA PRO A 698 6.74 19.22 -5.60
C PRO A 698 7.73 20.31 -5.99
N ASP A 699 8.99 20.14 -5.57
CA ASP A 699 10.10 20.96 -6.03
C ASP A 699 9.95 21.19 -7.53
N ALA A 700 10.12 22.45 -7.99
CA ALA A 700 10.11 22.83 -9.40
C ALA A 700 11.15 22.06 -10.25
N TRP A 701 11.96 21.19 -9.63
CA TRP A 701 12.88 20.26 -10.25
C TRP A 701 12.25 18.95 -10.75
N ALA A 702 11.00 18.63 -10.39
CA ALA A 702 10.30 17.43 -10.88
C ALA A 702 9.81 17.55 -12.34
N LEU A 703 9.92 18.73 -12.97
CA LEU A 703 9.48 18.97 -14.35
C LEU A 703 10.62 19.00 -15.38
N THR A 704 11.84 18.65 -15.01
CA THR A 704 12.94 18.53 -15.97
C THR A 704 13.85 17.36 -15.62
N GLN A 705 13.45 16.14 -16.00
CA GLN A 705 14.29 15.18 -16.72
C GLN A 705 13.38 14.22 -17.52
N PRO A 706 13.82 13.77 -18.70
CA PRO A 706 12.99 13.07 -19.70
C PRO A 706 12.52 11.68 -19.28
#